data_AF-A0A8S1ZQP9-F1
#
_entry.id   AF-A0A8S1ZQP9-F1
#
_cell.length_a   1.000
_cell.length_b   1.000
_cell.length_c   1.000
_cell.angle_alpha   90.00
_cell.angle_beta   90.00
_cell.angle_gamma   90.00
#
_symmetry.space_group_name_H-M   'P 1'
#
loop_
_entity.id
_entity.type
_entity.pdbx_description
1 polymer ?
#
loop_
_entity_poly.entity_id
_entity_poly.type
_entity_poly.pdbx_seq_one_letter_code
_entity_poly.pdbx_strand_id
1 'polypeptide(L)'
;MEKRKRESSERSFGESESVSSLSQKDSEIQPESTMESHDDEIQSPTVSLEVETENEDLKDSMKTLTEKLSAALANVSAKDDLVKQHVKVAEEAVAGWEKAENEVVELKEKLEAADDKNRVLEDRVSHLDGALKECVRQLRQARDEQEQRIQDAVIERTQELQSSKTSLENQILETATKSEELSQMAESVAKENVMLRHELLARCEELEIRTIERDLSTQAAETASKQQLDSIKKVAKLEAECRKLRMLAKSSASFNDHRSTDSHSDGGERMDVSCSDSWASSTLIEKRSLQGTSSSIELDLMGDFLEMERLVALPETPDGNGKSGPESVTEEAVVHSENSLAAEIEVLTSRTKELEEKLKKLEAEKHELEKEVKCNREEAVVHVENSLAAEIEVLTSRTKELEEKLEKLEAEKNKLENEFKCNREEVVVHVENSLAAEIEVLTSRTMELEEQLLKLEAEKDELESEVKCNREEAVAHVENSLAAEIEVLTCRIKQLEEKLSKLEAEKDELKCEVRCNREVESTLRFELEAIACDKMELENKLEKLEVEKAELQISFDTIKDKYKESQVCLQEIETKLDHMEVEKAELQISFDIIKDKHQESQVCLQEIETKLEEIQTEMKLANELKAEVESQIIAMEAEAITKSAKIESLEEDMRKERFAFDELKRKCEALEEEISLHKENSIKSENKEPKIKQEDIETAAGKLANCQKTIASLGKQLQSLATLEDFLTDTPSIPMAANGVSSSSSLESWKVHKNDTFMARNHPESIKPTKETSSSPSSAAAAVSMPSTNRGSSEKNRNGFATVFTRSKDGIHLAI
;
A
#
# COMPACT_ATOMS: atom_id res chain seq x y z
N MET A 1 6.92 -10.44 2.47
CA MET A 1 7.87 -11.58 2.57
C MET A 1 7.18 -12.79 1.96
N GLU A 2 7.71 -13.35 0.88
CA GLU A 2 7.05 -14.43 0.14
C GLU A 2 8.06 -15.53 -0.18
N LYS A 3 7.68 -16.79 0.03
CA LYS A 3 8.63 -17.92 0.08
C LYS A 3 8.97 -18.41 -1.33
N ARG A 4 10.09 -17.95 -1.90
CA ARG A 4 10.72 -18.66 -3.03
C ARG A 4 11.18 -20.04 -2.57
N LYS A 5 10.43 -21.07 -2.98
CA LYS A 5 10.82 -22.48 -2.93
C LYS A 5 12.16 -22.61 -3.69
N ARG A 6 13.16 -23.26 -3.08
CA ARG A 6 14.35 -23.74 -3.80
C ARG A 6 14.30 -25.26 -3.76
N GLU A 7 14.31 -25.87 -4.94
CA GLU A 7 14.43 -27.31 -5.08
C GLU A 7 15.91 -27.63 -5.28
N SER A 8 16.46 -28.48 -4.42
CA SER A 8 17.83 -28.96 -4.50
C SER A 8 17.85 -30.26 -5.29
N SER A 9 18.77 -30.35 -6.24
CA SER A 9 18.95 -31.54 -7.08
C SER A 9 19.62 -32.67 -6.29
N GLU A 10 18.87 -33.73 -6.00
CA GLU A 10 19.44 -35.02 -5.60
C GLU A 10 19.28 -36.03 -6.73
N ARG A 11 20.40 -36.62 -7.16
CA ARG A 11 20.43 -37.67 -8.19
C ARG A 11 20.18 -39.03 -7.55
N SER A 12 18.93 -39.50 -7.56
CA SER A 12 18.65 -40.93 -7.42
C SER A 12 19.12 -41.65 -8.70
N PHE A 13 20.25 -42.36 -8.63
CA PHE A 13 20.71 -43.24 -9.70
C PHE A 13 20.66 -44.69 -9.22
N GLY A 14 19.63 -45.42 -9.64
CA GLY A 14 19.36 -46.80 -9.29
C GLY A 14 18.09 -47.25 -9.98
N GLU A 15 18.07 -48.51 -10.43
CA GLU A 15 16.95 -49.16 -11.15
C GLU A 15 16.60 -48.55 -12.52
N SER A 16 17.32 -49.03 -13.54
CA SER A 16 16.81 -49.14 -14.91
C SER A 16 17.26 -50.48 -15.49
N GLU A 17 16.32 -51.41 -15.66
CA GLU A 17 16.56 -52.59 -16.49
C GLU A 17 16.85 -52.13 -17.94
N SER A 18 17.86 -52.70 -18.59
CA SER A 18 18.06 -52.52 -20.03
C SER A 18 18.78 -53.72 -20.64
N VAL A 19 17.98 -54.60 -21.25
CA VAL A 19 18.45 -55.60 -22.19
C VAL A 19 19.16 -54.94 -23.38
N SER A 20 20.19 -55.58 -23.92
CA SER A 20 20.76 -55.26 -25.22
C SER A 20 21.30 -56.52 -25.88
N SER A 21 20.41 -57.21 -26.58
CA SER A 21 20.70 -58.44 -27.31
C SER A 21 21.36 -58.11 -28.64
N LEU A 22 22.68 -58.33 -28.76
CA LEU A 22 23.37 -58.42 -30.05
C LEU A 22 24.71 -59.15 -29.91
N SER A 23 24.63 -60.47 -29.67
CA SER A 23 25.74 -61.38 -29.92
C SER A 23 25.51 -62.05 -31.27
N GLN A 24 26.54 -62.10 -32.11
CA GLN A 24 26.50 -62.76 -33.40
C GLN A 24 27.85 -63.40 -33.69
N LYS A 25 27.87 -64.74 -33.74
CA LYS A 25 28.95 -65.63 -34.21
C LYS A 25 30.16 -65.80 -33.25
N ASP A 26 30.78 -66.99 -33.15
CA ASP A 26 30.50 -68.28 -33.82
C ASP A 26 30.92 -69.50 -32.95
N SER A 27 30.43 -70.69 -33.35
CA SER A 27 30.88 -72.05 -32.97
C SER A 27 30.81 -72.52 -31.50
N GLU A 28 29.88 -73.45 -31.25
CA GLU A 28 30.05 -74.53 -30.26
C GLU A 28 31.12 -75.53 -30.73
N ILE A 29 31.76 -76.24 -29.79
CA ILE A 29 32.53 -77.47 -30.09
C ILE A 29 32.13 -78.58 -29.10
N GLN A 30 31.16 -79.40 -29.51
CA GLN A 30 31.08 -80.79 -29.06
C GLN A 30 32.09 -81.64 -29.87
N PRO A 31 32.64 -82.74 -29.33
CA PRO A 31 33.63 -83.55 -30.02
C PRO A 31 32.96 -84.56 -30.98
N GLU A 32 33.14 -84.37 -32.29
CA GLU A 32 32.78 -85.37 -33.30
C GLU A 32 34.04 -85.94 -33.97
N SER A 33 34.12 -87.28 -34.10
CA SER A 33 35.40 -87.99 -34.27
C SER A 33 35.42 -88.95 -35.48
N THR A 34 35.82 -88.41 -36.62
CA THR A 34 36.20 -89.08 -37.89
C THR A 34 37.08 -88.05 -38.65
N MET A 35 38.13 -88.35 -39.41
CA MET A 35 38.71 -89.60 -39.96
C MET A 35 40.18 -89.26 -40.38
N GLU A 36 41.12 -90.14 -40.74
CA GLU A 36 41.16 -91.59 -41.00
C GLU A 36 42.62 -92.10 -40.93
N SER A 37 42.85 -93.38 -40.57
CA SER A 37 44.01 -94.15 -41.05
C SER A 37 43.76 -95.66 -40.90
N HIS A 38 43.85 -96.41 -42.00
CA HIS A 38 43.73 -97.88 -42.03
C HIS A 38 44.78 -98.59 -41.16
N ASP A 39 44.42 -99.80 -40.70
CA ASP A 39 45.21 -101.01 -40.99
C ASP A 39 44.25 -102.20 -41.07
N ASP A 40 44.38 -103.03 -42.12
CA ASP A 40 43.39 -104.06 -42.49
C ASP A 40 43.76 -105.48 -42.01
N GLU A 41 42.73 -106.32 -41.88
CA GLU A 41 42.78 -107.65 -41.28
C GLU A 41 43.41 -108.73 -42.19
N ILE A 42 44.53 -109.34 -41.77
CA ILE A 42 45.05 -110.60 -42.37
C ILE A 42 45.56 -111.56 -41.29
N GLN A 43 44.97 -112.76 -41.21
CA GLN A 43 45.56 -113.91 -40.52
C GLN A 43 45.86 -115.06 -41.49
N SER A 44 47.14 -115.45 -41.59
CA SER A 44 47.63 -116.79 -42.01
C SER A 44 47.36 -117.20 -43.49
N PRO A 45 48.23 -118.01 -44.16
CA PRO A 45 48.90 -119.18 -43.57
C PRO A 45 50.33 -119.57 -44.05
N THR A 46 51.10 -120.16 -43.13
CA THR A 46 51.84 -121.45 -43.30
C THR A 46 53.00 -121.61 -44.33
N VAL A 47 54.21 -121.82 -43.76
CA VAL A 47 55.32 -122.74 -44.21
C VAL A 47 56.56 -122.21 -44.99
N SER A 48 57.70 -122.22 -44.26
CA SER A 48 59.08 -122.68 -44.61
C SER A 48 60.16 -121.79 -45.27
N LEU A 49 61.30 -121.70 -44.53
CA LEU A 49 62.72 -121.59 -44.96
C LEU A 49 63.16 -120.26 -45.65
N GLU A 50 64.37 -119.68 -45.46
CA GLU A 50 65.53 -120.00 -44.61
C GLU A 50 66.47 -118.76 -44.41
N VAL A 51 67.10 -118.64 -43.22
CA VAL A 51 68.47 -118.14 -42.94
C VAL A 51 68.93 -116.69 -43.30
N GLU A 52 69.24 -115.92 -42.24
CA GLU A 52 70.30 -114.89 -42.08
C GLU A 52 70.32 -113.59 -42.93
N THR A 53 69.52 -112.58 -42.55
CA THR A 53 69.80 -111.14 -42.84
C THR A 53 69.56 -110.15 -41.69
N GLU A 54 69.00 -110.57 -40.55
CA GLU A 54 68.28 -109.73 -39.58
C GLU A 54 69.07 -108.59 -38.88
N ASN A 55 70.40 -108.55 -38.97
CA ASN A 55 71.25 -107.87 -37.97
C ASN A 55 71.53 -106.37 -38.22
N GLU A 56 71.31 -105.85 -39.43
CA GLU A 56 71.39 -104.40 -39.70
C GLU A 56 70.02 -103.71 -39.64
N ASP A 57 68.93 -104.36 -40.06
CA ASP A 57 67.58 -103.81 -39.94
C ASP A 57 67.17 -103.59 -38.47
N LEU A 58 67.57 -104.51 -37.59
CA LEU A 58 67.45 -104.35 -36.12
C LEU A 58 68.27 -103.17 -35.58
N LYS A 59 69.39 -102.83 -36.22
CA LYS A 59 70.33 -101.79 -35.78
C LYS A 59 69.89 -100.40 -36.23
N ASP A 60 69.34 -100.25 -37.43
CA ASP A 60 68.75 -98.98 -37.87
C ASP A 60 67.38 -98.72 -37.23
N SER A 61 66.53 -99.74 -37.06
CA SER A 61 65.29 -99.59 -36.27
C SER A 61 65.58 -99.21 -34.81
N MET A 62 66.64 -99.74 -34.18
CA MET A 62 67.09 -99.32 -32.84
C MET A 62 67.55 -97.85 -32.81
N LYS A 63 68.24 -97.35 -33.85
CA LYS A 63 68.57 -95.90 -33.97
C LYS A 63 67.30 -95.07 -34.07
N THR A 64 66.39 -95.41 -34.98
CA THR A 64 65.12 -94.68 -35.17
C THR A 64 64.26 -94.69 -33.90
N LEU A 65 64.26 -95.78 -33.13
CA LEU A 65 63.58 -95.85 -31.84
C LEU A 65 64.26 -94.93 -30.81
N THR A 66 65.59 -94.90 -30.77
CA THR A 66 66.38 -94.03 -29.87
C THR A 66 66.20 -92.55 -30.19
N GLU A 67 66.13 -92.20 -31.48
CA GLU A 67 65.87 -90.84 -31.94
C GLU A 67 64.42 -90.41 -31.64
N LYS A 68 63.43 -91.28 -31.89
CA LYS A 68 62.04 -91.05 -31.48
C LYS A 68 61.90 -90.88 -29.96
N LEU A 69 62.61 -91.69 -29.17
CA LEU A 69 62.64 -91.57 -27.70
C LEU A 69 63.28 -90.25 -27.26
N SER A 70 64.36 -89.82 -27.92
CA SER A 70 65.05 -88.56 -27.64
C SER A 70 64.19 -87.34 -28.01
N ALA A 71 63.49 -87.39 -29.15
CA ALA A 71 62.53 -86.37 -29.55
C ALA A 71 61.31 -86.32 -28.63
N ALA A 72 60.82 -87.47 -28.16
CA ALA A 72 59.76 -87.54 -27.15
C ALA A 72 60.22 -86.96 -25.81
N LEU A 73 61.44 -87.27 -25.34
CA LEU A 73 62.03 -86.71 -24.13
C LEU A 73 62.20 -85.18 -24.24
N ALA A 74 62.69 -84.68 -25.38
CA ALA A 74 62.81 -83.25 -25.63
C ALA A 74 61.44 -82.55 -25.62
N ASN A 75 60.43 -83.13 -26.27
CA ASN A 75 59.05 -82.65 -26.27
C ASN A 75 58.44 -82.64 -24.86
N VAL A 76 58.69 -83.67 -24.04
CA VAL A 76 58.30 -83.69 -22.62
C VAL A 76 58.99 -82.56 -21.85
N SER A 77 60.31 -82.37 -21.99
CA SER A 77 61.01 -81.29 -21.29
C SER A 77 60.54 -79.89 -21.69
N ALA A 78 60.23 -79.67 -22.99
CA ALA A 78 59.67 -78.41 -23.47
C ALA A 78 58.24 -78.16 -22.95
N LYS A 79 57.44 -79.22 -22.80
CA LYS A 79 56.12 -79.14 -22.15
C LYS A 79 56.21 -78.89 -20.65
N ASP A 80 57.16 -79.50 -19.95
CA ASP A 80 57.41 -79.24 -18.53
C ASP A 80 57.84 -77.79 -18.30
N ASP A 81 58.69 -77.23 -19.16
CA ASP A 81 59.10 -75.82 -19.08
C ASP A 81 57.95 -74.85 -19.44
N LEU A 82 57.10 -75.21 -20.40
CA LEU A 82 55.87 -74.47 -20.70
C LEU A 82 54.88 -74.51 -19.52
N VAL A 83 54.73 -75.66 -18.86
CA VAL A 83 53.90 -75.79 -17.64
C VAL A 83 54.47 -74.93 -16.50
N LYS A 84 55.79 -74.90 -16.30
CA LYS A 84 56.44 -73.98 -15.33
C LYS A 84 56.15 -72.51 -15.65
N GLN A 85 56.17 -72.12 -16.94
CA GLN A 85 55.80 -70.77 -17.35
C GLN A 85 54.32 -70.47 -17.09
N HIS A 86 53.40 -71.38 -17.39
CA HIS A 86 51.97 -71.21 -17.09
C HIS A 86 51.70 -71.11 -15.58
N VAL A 87 52.36 -71.93 -14.75
CA VAL A 87 52.28 -71.82 -13.28
C VAL A 87 52.77 -70.45 -12.82
N LYS A 88 53.95 -70.00 -13.28
CA LYS A 88 54.50 -68.69 -12.90
C LYS A 88 53.60 -67.52 -13.35
N VAL A 89 53.01 -67.59 -14.53
CA VAL A 89 52.06 -66.55 -15.01
C VAL A 89 50.76 -66.57 -14.20
N ALA A 90 50.29 -67.75 -13.75
CA ALA A 90 49.15 -67.85 -12.84
C ALA A 90 49.48 -67.30 -11.44
N GLU A 91 50.67 -67.58 -10.90
CA GLU A 91 51.16 -67.01 -9.63
C GLU A 91 51.29 -65.47 -9.70
N GLU A 92 51.89 -64.93 -10.77
CA GLU A 92 52.01 -63.49 -10.98
C GLU A 92 50.66 -62.81 -11.19
N ALA A 93 49.70 -63.49 -11.84
CA ALA A 93 48.33 -63.01 -11.94
C ALA A 93 47.64 -62.99 -10.56
N VAL A 94 47.66 -64.11 -9.82
CA VAL A 94 47.03 -64.22 -8.49
C VAL A 94 47.60 -63.19 -7.52
N ALA A 95 48.92 -63.01 -7.45
CA ALA A 95 49.53 -61.97 -6.62
C ALA A 95 49.11 -60.54 -7.03
N GLY A 96 48.84 -60.31 -8.33
CA GLY A 96 48.26 -59.06 -8.83
C GLY A 96 46.81 -58.85 -8.40
N TRP A 97 45.98 -59.91 -8.45
CA TRP A 97 44.59 -59.89 -7.97
C TRP A 97 44.53 -59.67 -6.45
N GLU A 98 45.30 -60.43 -5.66
CA GLU A 98 45.39 -60.28 -4.20
C GLU A 98 45.83 -58.86 -3.82
N LYS A 99 46.80 -58.28 -4.53
CA LYS A 99 47.23 -56.90 -4.28
C LYS A 99 46.12 -55.89 -4.58
N ALA A 100 45.38 -56.05 -5.67
CA ALA A 100 44.26 -55.18 -6.02
C ALA A 100 43.09 -55.32 -5.02
N GLU A 101 42.81 -56.53 -4.55
CA GLU A 101 41.79 -56.80 -3.52
C GLU A 101 42.15 -56.12 -2.19
N ASN A 102 43.41 -56.23 -1.74
CA ASN A 102 43.89 -55.54 -0.54
C ASN A 102 43.80 -54.01 -0.68
N GLU A 103 44.13 -53.43 -1.84
CA GLU A 103 43.96 -51.99 -2.11
C GLU A 103 42.49 -51.55 -2.08
N VAL A 104 41.57 -52.38 -2.60
CA VAL A 104 40.12 -52.14 -2.53
C VAL A 104 39.61 -52.21 -1.09
N VAL A 105 40.09 -53.14 -0.26
CA VAL A 105 39.76 -53.22 1.18
C VAL A 105 40.24 -51.97 1.91
N GLU A 106 41.50 -51.56 1.73
CA GLU A 106 42.05 -50.38 2.41
C GLU A 106 41.33 -49.08 1.99
N LEU A 107 40.91 -48.97 0.72
CA LEU A 107 40.08 -47.86 0.24
C LEU A 107 38.65 -47.89 0.83
N LYS A 108 38.07 -49.08 1.00
CA LYS A 108 36.75 -49.24 1.63
C LYS A 108 36.76 -48.84 3.11
N GLU A 109 37.77 -49.27 3.87
CA GLU A 109 37.95 -48.85 5.27
C GLU A 109 38.12 -47.32 5.38
N LYS A 110 38.87 -46.70 4.46
CA LYS A 110 39.04 -45.24 4.40
C LYS A 110 37.74 -44.50 4.08
N LEU A 111 36.88 -45.07 3.23
CA LEU A 111 35.57 -44.52 2.89
C LEU A 111 34.60 -44.63 4.07
N GLU A 112 34.48 -45.81 4.69
CA GLU A 112 33.62 -46.04 5.85
C GLU A 112 34.03 -45.15 7.03
N ALA A 113 35.34 -45.02 7.28
CA ALA A 113 35.88 -44.10 8.27
C ALA A 113 35.75 -42.61 7.88
N ALA A 114 35.40 -42.26 6.64
CA ALA A 114 35.05 -40.90 6.24
C ALA A 114 33.54 -40.64 6.41
N ASP A 115 32.70 -41.60 6.04
CA ASP A 115 31.24 -41.53 6.21
C ASP A 115 30.84 -41.42 7.69
N ASP A 116 31.50 -42.15 8.59
CA ASP A 116 31.28 -41.98 10.04
C ASP A 116 31.71 -40.60 10.57
N LYS A 117 32.73 -39.97 9.97
CA LYS A 117 33.07 -38.58 10.29
C LYS A 117 32.02 -37.61 9.76
N ASN A 118 31.46 -37.87 8.58
CA ASN A 118 30.39 -37.06 8.00
C ASN A 118 29.13 -37.13 8.87
N ARG A 119 28.69 -38.33 9.29
CA ARG A 119 27.57 -38.54 10.23
C ARG A 119 27.75 -37.72 11.52
N VAL A 120 28.91 -37.81 12.17
CA VAL A 120 29.23 -37.05 13.39
C VAL A 120 29.24 -35.53 13.16
N LEU A 121 29.59 -35.07 11.96
CA LEU A 121 29.50 -33.65 11.58
C LEU A 121 28.05 -33.22 11.30
N GLU A 122 27.22 -34.07 10.70
CA GLU A 122 25.78 -33.82 10.46
C GLU A 122 24.99 -33.76 11.76
N ASP A 123 25.25 -34.66 12.71
CA ASP A 123 24.71 -34.60 14.09
C ASP A 123 25.12 -33.28 14.77
N ARG A 124 26.40 -32.92 14.68
CA ARG A 124 26.92 -31.67 15.25
C ARG A 124 26.29 -30.42 14.61
N VAL A 125 26.09 -30.41 13.29
CA VAL A 125 25.39 -29.32 12.59
C VAL A 125 23.95 -29.24 13.04
N SER A 126 23.26 -30.38 13.19
CA SER A 126 21.87 -30.45 13.66
C SER A 126 21.73 -29.93 15.10
N HIS A 127 22.67 -30.27 15.99
CA HIS A 127 22.71 -29.72 17.35
C HIS A 127 22.97 -28.19 17.37
N LEU A 128 23.87 -27.69 16.51
CA LEU A 128 24.17 -26.26 16.41
C LEU A 128 23.01 -25.45 15.82
N ASP A 129 22.33 -25.97 14.81
CA ASP A 129 21.11 -25.39 14.24
C ASP A 129 19.96 -25.38 15.28
N GLY A 130 19.78 -26.46 16.05
CA GLY A 130 18.86 -26.49 17.18
C GLY A 130 19.15 -25.42 18.24
N ALA A 131 20.42 -25.29 18.65
CA ALA A 131 20.86 -24.28 19.60
C ALA A 131 20.71 -22.84 19.06
N LEU A 132 20.98 -22.63 17.77
CA LEU A 132 20.79 -21.34 17.10
C LEU A 132 19.31 -20.95 17.02
N LYS A 133 18.43 -21.90 16.67
CA LYS A 133 16.97 -21.72 16.65
C LYS A 133 16.45 -21.32 18.03
N GLU A 134 16.91 -21.98 19.09
CA GLU A 134 16.52 -21.64 20.47
C GLU A 134 17.06 -20.26 20.90
N CYS A 135 18.32 -19.93 20.59
CA CYS A 135 18.89 -18.60 20.83
C CYS A 135 18.09 -17.49 20.12
N VAL A 136 17.75 -17.70 18.85
CA VAL A 136 16.90 -16.77 18.07
C VAL A 136 15.47 -16.68 18.63
N ARG A 137 14.93 -17.78 19.17
CA ARG A 137 13.62 -17.78 19.86
C ARG A 137 13.67 -16.96 21.15
N GLN A 138 14.71 -17.14 21.97
CA GLN A 138 14.91 -16.38 23.21
C GLN A 138 15.13 -14.89 22.93
N LEU A 139 15.94 -14.53 21.93
CA LEU A 139 16.14 -13.13 21.53
C LEU A 139 14.84 -12.46 21.08
N ARG A 140 13.99 -13.17 20.32
CA ARG A 140 12.66 -12.67 19.94
C ARG A 140 11.76 -12.49 21.15
N GLN A 141 11.64 -13.51 22.01
CA GLN A 141 10.85 -13.43 23.24
C GLN A 141 11.31 -12.27 24.13
N ALA A 142 12.61 -12.11 24.38
CA ALA A 142 13.16 -11.03 25.19
C ALA A 142 12.87 -9.65 24.57
N ARG A 143 12.93 -9.52 23.24
CA ARG A 143 12.52 -8.29 22.53
C ARG A 143 11.02 -8.04 22.69
N ASP A 144 10.18 -9.04 22.48
CA ASP A 144 8.72 -8.93 22.57
C ASP A 144 8.27 -8.56 23.99
N GLU A 145 8.89 -9.14 25.02
CA GLU A 145 8.67 -8.76 26.42
C GLU A 145 9.19 -7.35 26.74
N GLN A 146 10.34 -6.95 26.19
CA GLN A 146 10.90 -5.60 26.38
C GLN A 146 10.01 -4.53 25.73
N GLU A 147 9.50 -4.82 24.53
CA GLU A 147 8.55 -3.98 23.80
C GLU A 147 7.24 -3.82 24.60
N GLN A 148 6.68 -4.93 25.12
CA GLN A 148 5.48 -4.87 25.97
C GLN A 148 5.71 -4.01 27.23
N ARG A 149 6.83 -4.20 27.95
CA ARG A 149 7.18 -3.38 29.13
C ARG A 149 7.29 -1.89 28.79
N ILE A 150 7.81 -1.55 27.61
CA ILE A 150 7.91 -0.16 27.14
C ILE A 150 6.52 0.39 26.83
N GLN A 151 5.67 -0.37 26.14
CA GLN A 151 4.29 0.04 25.84
C GLN A 151 3.46 0.24 27.11
N ASP A 152 3.52 -0.70 28.06
CA ASP A 152 2.84 -0.62 29.35
C ASP A 152 3.28 0.64 30.14
N ALA A 153 4.59 0.86 30.26
CA ALA A 153 5.15 2.03 30.96
C ALA A 153 4.81 3.35 30.26
N VAL A 154 4.73 3.39 28.93
CA VAL A 154 4.29 4.57 28.16
C VAL A 154 2.79 4.84 28.38
N ILE A 155 1.96 3.79 28.45
CA ILE A 155 0.52 3.92 28.76
C ILE A 155 0.33 4.46 30.18
N GLU A 156 1.01 3.90 31.17
CA GLU A 156 0.99 4.35 32.57
C GLU A 156 1.42 5.82 32.67
N ARG A 157 2.58 6.19 32.11
CA ARG A 157 3.05 7.58 32.08
C ARG A 157 2.11 8.54 31.36
N THR A 158 1.42 8.08 30.31
CA THR A 158 0.43 8.89 29.62
C THR A 158 -0.79 9.13 30.51
N GLN A 159 -1.25 8.11 31.26
CA GLN A 159 -2.35 8.26 32.21
C GLN A 159 -1.96 9.18 33.39
N GLU A 160 -0.76 9.03 33.95
CA GLU A 160 -0.20 9.96 34.95
C GLU A 160 -0.26 11.41 34.44
N LEU A 161 0.27 11.67 33.23
CA LEU A 161 0.31 13.00 32.64
C LEU A 161 -1.08 13.57 32.33
N GLN A 162 -2.06 12.76 31.89
CA GLN A 162 -3.44 13.23 31.72
C GLN A 162 -4.11 13.53 33.06
N SER A 163 -3.83 12.76 34.13
CA SER A 163 -4.36 13.05 35.47
C SER A 163 -3.76 14.33 36.06
N SER A 164 -2.45 14.55 35.89
CA SER A 164 -1.79 15.79 36.29
C SER A 164 -2.27 16.99 35.46
N LYS A 165 -2.44 16.82 34.15
CA LYS A 165 -2.99 17.86 33.26
C LYS A 165 -4.39 18.28 33.69
N THR A 166 -5.31 17.33 33.86
CA THR A 166 -6.69 17.62 34.28
C THR A 166 -6.75 18.21 35.69
N SER A 167 -5.88 17.80 36.62
CA SER A 167 -5.73 18.45 37.93
C SER A 167 -5.29 19.92 37.81
N LEU A 168 -4.35 20.23 36.92
CA LEU A 168 -3.89 21.60 36.70
C LEU A 168 -4.94 22.45 35.95
N GLU A 169 -5.65 21.88 34.97
CA GLU A 169 -6.78 22.54 34.29
C GLU A 169 -7.90 22.89 35.29
N ASN A 170 -8.19 22.01 36.25
CA ASN A 170 -9.13 22.28 37.34
C ASN A 170 -8.63 23.40 38.28
N GLN A 171 -7.35 23.42 38.66
CA GLN A 171 -6.78 24.50 39.48
C GLN A 171 -6.78 25.86 38.75
N ILE A 172 -6.53 25.87 37.44
CA ILE A 172 -6.64 27.07 36.60
C ILE A 172 -8.09 27.57 36.56
N LEU A 173 -9.07 26.66 36.44
CA LEU A 173 -10.49 27.02 36.47
C LEU A 173 -10.94 27.54 37.85
N GLU A 174 -10.46 26.93 38.94
CA GLU A 174 -10.75 27.34 40.32
C GLU A 174 -10.11 28.69 40.68
N THR A 175 -8.90 28.97 40.17
CA THR A 175 -8.25 30.27 40.37
C THR A 175 -8.84 31.37 39.49
N ALA A 176 -9.26 31.04 38.26
CA ALA A 176 -9.99 31.97 37.38
C ALA A 176 -11.36 32.36 37.97
N THR A 177 -12.13 31.40 38.49
CA THR A 177 -13.42 31.67 39.14
C THR A 177 -13.26 32.53 40.40
N LYS A 178 -12.30 32.22 41.28
CA LYS A 178 -11.98 33.09 42.43
C LYS A 178 -11.51 34.49 42.03
N SER A 179 -10.77 34.62 40.94
CA SER A 179 -10.36 35.93 40.41
C SER A 179 -11.55 36.74 39.90
N GLU A 180 -12.54 36.10 39.29
CA GLU A 180 -13.78 36.72 38.83
C GLU A 180 -14.68 37.12 40.01
N GLU A 181 -14.82 36.26 41.03
CA GLU A 181 -15.52 36.57 42.29
C GLU A 181 -14.92 37.79 42.99
N LEU A 182 -13.58 37.85 43.11
CA LEU A 182 -12.87 38.99 43.68
C LEU A 182 -13.00 40.27 42.83
N SER A 183 -13.03 40.13 41.50
CA SER A 183 -13.27 41.24 40.57
C SER A 183 -14.67 41.84 40.77
N GLN A 184 -15.70 40.99 40.83
CA GLN A 184 -17.09 41.42 41.07
C GLN A 184 -17.28 42.02 42.48
N MET A 185 -16.61 41.46 43.50
CA MET A 185 -16.61 42.03 44.85
C MET A 185 -15.94 43.42 44.87
N ALA A 186 -14.78 43.58 44.21
CA ALA A 186 -14.10 44.87 44.10
C ALA A 186 -14.95 45.91 43.35
N GLU A 187 -15.64 45.52 42.27
CA GLU A 187 -16.55 46.40 41.54
C GLU A 187 -17.77 46.81 42.38
N SER A 188 -18.31 45.89 43.19
CA SER A 188 -19.40 46.17 44.13
C SER A 188 -18.98 47.16 45.23
N VAL A 189 -17.83 46.93 45.86
CA VAL A 189 -17.26 47.83 46.88
C VAL A 189 -16.88 49.19 46.29
N ALA A 190 -16.44 49.25 45.02
CA ALA A 190 -16.19 50.52 44.32
C ALA A 190 -17.49 51.30 44.08
N LYS A 191 -18.57 50.64 43.66
CA LYS A 191 -19.91 51.26 43.51
C LYS A 191 -20.44 51.80 44.83
N GLU A 192 -20.28 51.06 45.92
CA GLU A 192 -20.64 51.50 47.27
C GLU A 192 -19.80 52.71 47.72
N ASN A 193 -18.48 52.69 47.50
CA ASN A 193 -17.61 53.83 47.82
C ASN A 193 -17.97 55.12 47.07
N VAL A 194 -18.39 55.03 45.81
CA VAL A 194 -18.88 56.19 45.05
C VAL A 194 -20.20 56.71 45.64
N MET A 195 -21.13 55.81 45.99
CA MET A 195 -22.41 56.16 46.61
C MET A 195 -22.23 56.83 47.98
N LEU A 196 -21.38 56.27 48.86
CA LEU A 196 -21.06 56.84 50.16
C LEU A 196 -20.36 58.20 50.06
N ARG A 197 -19.51 58.41 49.05
CA ARG A 197 -18.88 59.72 48.78
C ARG A 197 -19.92 60.76 48.34
N HIS A 198 -20.91 60.39 47.54
CA HIS A 198 -21.98 61.30 47.15
C HIS A 198 -22.90 61.68 48.33
N GLU A 199 -23.30 60.73 49.17
CA GLU A 199 -24.05 61.03 50.40
C GLU A 199 -23.23 61.93 51.35
N LEU A 200 -21.94 61.64 51.56
CA LEU A 200 -21.07 62.47 52.39
C LEU A 200 -20.95 63.92 51.89
N LEU A 201 -20.79 64.11 50.58
CA LEU A 201 -20.78 65.45 49.97
C LEU A 201 -22.11 66.18 50.17
N ALA A 202 -23.24 65.51 49.90
CA ALA A 202 -24.57 66.07 50.12
C ALA A 202 -24.80 66.47 51.59
N ARG A 203 -24.26 65.72 52.56
CA ARG A 203 -24.30 66.08 54.00
C ARG A 203 -23.39 67.25 54.35
N CYS A 204 -22.22 67.38 53.73
CA CYS A 204 -21.38 68.57 53.90
C CYS A 204 -22.09 69.83 53.39
N GLU A 205 -22.69 69.77 52.20
CA GLU A 205 -23.51 70.86 51.64
C GLU A 205 -24.72 71.20 52.54
N GLU A 206 -25.42 70.19 53.07
CA GLU A 206 -26.54 70.37 54.00
C GLU A 206 -26.12 71.05 55.33
N LEU A 207 -24.91 70.79 55.81
CA LEU A 207 -24.34 71.40 57.03
C LEU A 207 -23.78 72.81 56.78
N GLU A 208 -23.25 73.07 55.59
CA GLU A 208 -22.80 74.41 55.17
C GLU A 208 -24.01 75.36 55.05
N ILE A 209 -25.09 74.90 54.38
CA ILE A 209 -26.35 75.66 54.28
C ILE A 209 -26.91 75.99 55.68
N ARG A 210 -27.02 74.99 56.57
CA ARG A 210 -27.47 75.23 57.96
C ARG A 210 -26.57 76.17 58.76
N THR A 211 -25.27 76.21 58.43
CA THR A 211 -24.33 77.15 59.05
C THR A 211 -24.62 78.57 58.61
N ILE A 212 -24.77 78.79 57.31
CA ILE A 212 -25.15 80.09 56.73
C ILE A 212 -26.51 80.55 57.24
N GLU A 213 -27.52 79.67 57.32
CA GLU A 213 -28.84 79.97 57.89
C GLU A 213 -28.76 80.41 59.35
N ARG A 214 -27.98 79.68 60.17
CA ARG A 214 -27.74 80.04 61.58
C ARG A 214 -27.05 81.40 61.72
N ASP A 215 -26.03 81.67 60.91
CA ASP A 215 -25.23 82.88 61.05
C ASP A 215 -25.96 84.13 60.52
N LEU A 216 -26.84 83.97 59.54
CA LEU A 216 -27.82 85.00 59.16
C LEU A 216 -28.89 85.19 60.26
N SER A 217 -29.29 84.13 60.96
CA SER A 217 -30.26 84.20 62.07
C SER A 217 -29.68 84.91 63.30
N THR A 218 -28.43 84.63 63.70
CA THR A 218 -27.75 85.34 64.78
C THR A 218 -27.52 86.80 64.42
N GLN A 219 -27.08 87.11 63.19
CA GLN A 219 -26.96 88.50 62.72
C GLN A 219 -28.30 89.26 62.74
N ALA A 220 -29.41 88.60 62.38
CA ALA A 220 -30.75 89.17 62.50
C ALA A 220 -31.15 89.43 63.97
N ALA A 221 -30.86 88.51 64.88
CA ALA A 221 -31.10 88.67 66.31
C ALA A 221 -30.25 89.78 66.94
N GLU A 222 -28.96 89.87 66.59
CA GLU A 222 -28.05 90.93 67.04
C GLU A 222 -28.47 92.31 66.53
N THR A 223 -28.84 92.43 65.26
CA THR A 223 -29.29 93.71 64.69
C THR A 223 -30.63 94.14 65.29
N ALA A 224 -31.56 93.22 65.54
CA ALA A 224 -32.80 93.50 66.28
C ALA A 224 -32.52 93.92 67.73
N SER A 225 -31.64 93.20 68.45
CA SER A 225 -31.22 93.53 69.81
C SER A 225 -30.57 94.91 69.89
N LYS A 226 -29.69 95.25 68.94
CA LYS A 226 -29.06 96.58 68.84
C LYS A 226 -30.08 97.69 68.59
N GLN A 227 -31.07 97.45 67.72
CA GLN A 227 -32.17 98.39 67.49
C GLN A 227 -33.07 98.57 68.73
N GLN A 228 -33.35 97.49 69.47
CA GLN A 228 -34.06 97.55 70.75
C GLN A 228 -33.26 98.30 71.81
N LEU A 229 -31.96 98.04 71.94
CA LEU A 229 -31.09 98.74 72.89
C LEU A 229 -31.03 100.25 72.57
N ASP A 230 -30.97 100.63 71.30
CA ASP A 230 -31.01 102.04 70.89
C ASP A 230 -32.40 102.68 70.99
N SER A 231 -33.49 101.91 70.90
CA SER A 231 -34.84 102.40 71.22
C SER A 231 -35.03 102.58 72.73
N ILE A 232 -34.54 101.66 73.55
CA ILE A 232 -34.49 101.77 75.02
C ILE A 232 -33.66 102.98 75.45
N LYS A 233 -32.49 103.25 74.85
CA LYS A 233 -31.71 104.48 75.10
C LYS A 233 -32.50 105.76 74.75
N LYS A 234 -33.30 105.75 73.68
CA LYS A 234 -34.18 106.89 73.31
C LYS A 234 -35.32 107.05 74.32
N VAL A 235 -35.98 105.96 74.72
CA VAL A 235 -37.02 105.96 75.76
C VAL A 235 -36.47 106.45 77.09
N ALA A 236 -35.29 105.97 77.53
CA ALA A 236 -34.66 106.42 78.77
C ALA A 236 -34.29 107.91 78.76
N LYS A 237 -33.87 108.46 77.61
CA LYS A 237 -33.66 109.91 77.44
C LYS A 237 -34.97 110.70 77.53
N LEU A 238 -36.01 110.26 76.80
CA LEU A 238 -37.35 110.86 76.86
C LEU A 238 -37.95 110.76 78.27
N GLU A 239 -37.74 109.66 78.98
CA GLU A 239 -38.12 109.51 80.38
C GLU A 239 -37.37 110.49 81.29
N ALA A 240 -36.06 110.67 81.10
CA ALA A 240 -35.28 111.64 81.86
C ALA A 240 -35.75 113.07 81.59
N GLU A 241 -36.13 113.41 80.36
CA GLU A 241 -36.76 114.69 80.02
C GLU A 241 -38.17 114.81 80.63
N CYS A 242 -39.01 113.77 80.57
CA CYS A 242 -40.30 113.73 81.25
C CYS A 242 -40.17 113.77 82.78
N ARG A 243 -39.05 113.33 83.38
CA ARG A 243 -38.73 113.50 84.80
C ARG A 243 -38.31 114.95 85.08
N LYS A 244 -37.44 115.56 84.25
CA LYS A 244 -37.07 116.99 84.33
C LYS A 244 -38.29 117.91 84.18
N LEU A 245 -39.17 117.66 83.22
CA LEU A 245 -40.41 118.42 83.01
C LEU A 245 -41.38 118.26 84.20
N ARG A 246 -41.48 117.06 84.79
CA ARG A 246 -42.22 116.85 86.05
C ARG A 246 -41.62 117.60 87.24
N MET A 247 -40.29 117.71 87.33
CA MET A 247 -39.62 118.52 88.36
C MET A 247 -39.88 120.02 88.13
N LEU A 248 -39.74 120.51 86.90
CA LEU A 248 -40.01 121.91 86.55
C LEU A 248 -41.47 122.31 86.82
N ALA A 249 -42.42 121.44 86.49
CA ALA A 249 -43.84 121.61 86.81
C ALA A 249 -44.13 121.58 88.33
N LYS A 250 -43.21 121.03 89.14
CA LYS A 250 -43.31 120.96 90.61
C LYS A 250 -42.62 122.13 91.30
N SER A 251 -41.70 122.84 90.62
CA SER A 251 -41.19 124.15 91.05
C SER A 251 -42.12 125.33 90.73
N SER A 252 -43.19 125.12 89.94
CA SER A 252 -44.11 126.19 89.52
C SER A 252 -45.46 126.22 90.24
N ALA A 253 -45.67 125.39 91.27
CA ALA A 253 -46.96 125.29 91.97
C ALA A 253 -46.82 125.04 93.48
N SER A 254 -46.99 126.09 94.27
CA SER A 254 -47.27 126.02 95.71
C SER A 254 -48.79 126.07 95.92
N PHE A 255 -49.43 124.96 96.32
CA PHE A 255 -50.67 124.92 97.12
C PHE A 255 -50.98 123.46 97.55
N ASN A 256 -51.26 123.29 98.85
CA ASN A 256 -52.06 122.30 99.62
C ASN A 256 -52.54 120.97 98.95
N ASP A 257 -52.69 119.83 99.65
CA ASP A 257 -52.42 119.49 101.06
C ASP A 257 -52.29 117.97 101.33
N HIS A 258 -51.73 117.68 102.52
CA HIS A 258 -51.37 116.40 103.14
C HIS A 258 -52.31 115.17 103.07
N ARG A 259 -51.69 113.97 103.02
CA ARG A 259 -51.90 112.89 104.02
C ARG A 259 -50.74 111.86 104.09
N SER A 260 -49.94 111.92 105.17
CA SER A 260 -49.14 110.85 105.84
C SER A 260 -48.26 109.89 105.00
N THR A 261 -46.91 109.94 105.05
CA THR A 261 -45.97 109.41 106.10
C THR A 261 -46.13 107.90 106.39
N ASP A 262 -45.18 106.98 106.08
CA ASP A 262 -43.76 106.81 106.53
C ASP A 262 -43.61 106.10 107.90
N SER A 263 -42.59 105.26 108.20
CA SER A 263 -41.68 104.42 107.38
C SER A 263 -40.81 103.51 108.29
N HIS A 264 -40.75 102.19 108.03
CA HIS A 264 -39.87 101.17 108.66
C HIS A 264 -39.86 99.89 107.80
N SER A 265 -38.94 98.91 107.87
CA SER A 265 -37.49 98.82 108.22
C SER A 265 -37.08 97.33 108.02
N ASP A 266 -35.77 97.02 107.91
CA ASP A 266 -35.17 95.67 107.79
C ASP A 266 -35.59 94.76 106.59
N GLY A 267 -34.78 93.76 106.19
CA GLY A 267 -33.40 93.46 106.61
C GLY A 267 -33.09 91.97 106.71
N GLY A 268 -32.62 91.34 105.62
CA GLY A 268 -32.15 89.93 105.58
C GLY A 268 -32.70 89.15 104.36
N GLU A 269 -32.02 88.11 103.83
CA GLU A 269 -30.70 87.56 104.15
C GLU A 269 -30.04 86.91 102.90
N ARG A 270 -28.70 86.97 102.86
CA ARG A 270 -27.72 85.95 102.40
C ARG A 270 -27.78 85.27 101.01
N MET A 271 -26.57 85.20 100.41
CA MET A 271 -25.98 84.08 99.63
C MET A 271 -26.62 83.67 98.27
N ASP A 272 -25.86 83.26 97.23
CA ASP A 272 -24.40 83.26 97.08
C ASP A 272 -23.93 83.41 95.61
N VAL A 273 -22.63 83.65 95.46
CA VAL A 273 -21.73 83.54 94.28
C VAL A 273 -22.31 82.88 92.99
N SER A 274 -22.22 83.62 91.88
CA SER A 274 -21.29 83.27 90.77
C SER A 274 -21.06 84.45 89.82
N CYS A 275 -19.82 84.94 89.74
CA CYS A 275 -19.31 85.63 88.54
C CYS A 275 -19.13 84.58 87.41
N SER A 276 -19.12 84.90 86.11
CA SER A 276 -18.27 85.90 85.46
C SER A 276 -18.73 86.16 84.02
N ASP A 277 -18.61 87.40 83.52
CA ASP A 277 -17.85 87.78 82.30
C ASP A 277 -18.28 89.11 81.65
N SER A 278 -17.38 89.66 80.83
CA SER A 278 -17.55 90.88 80.00
C SER A 278 -17.62 92.18 80.85
N TRP A 279 -17.33 93.40 80.37
CA TRP A 279 -17.38 94.03 79.03
C TRP A 279 -16.27 95.10 78.93
N ALA A 280 -15.87 95.69 77.80
CA ALA A 280 -15.91 95.35 76.37
C ALA A 280 -15.03 96.37 75.59
N SER A 281 -14.89 96.24 74.27
CA SER A 281 -13.95 97.02 73.42
C SER A 281 -14.40 98.45 73.04
N SER A 282 -13.46 99.20 72.42
CA SER A 282 -13.66 100.36 71.51
C SER A 282 -13.79 101.76 72.14
N THR A 283 -13.29 102.89 71.60
CA THR A 283 -12.37 103.26 70.47
C THR A 283 -12.05 104.79 70.62
N LEU A 284 -11.17 105.54 69.93
CA LEU A 284 -10.22 105.37 68.78
C LEU A 284 -9.18 106.53 68.77
N ILE A 285 -8.31 106.56 67.73
CA ILE A 285 -7.64 107.72 67.07
C ILE A 285 -6.31 108.31 67.63
N GLU A 286 -5.28 108.17 66.77
CA GLU A 286 -4.09 109.00 66.50
C GLU A 286 -2.76 108.97 67.30
N LYS A 287 -1.69 109.16 66.50
CA LYS A 287 -0.31 109.64 66.77
C LYS A 287 0.70 108.80 67.59
N ARG A 288 1.45 108.01 66.80
CA ARG A 288 2.94 108.02 66.68
C ARG A 288 3.84 107.86 67.93
N SER A 289 4.69 106.83 67.81
CA SER A 289 6.15 106.85 68.05
C SER A 289 6.73 106.52 69.44
N LEU A 290 7.32 105.32 69.50
CA LEU A 290 8.55 104.94 70.24
C LEU A 290 8.57 105.08 71.79
N GLN A 291 8.45 103.92 72.45
CA GLN A 291 9.51 103.34 73.28
C GLN A 291 9.96 104.11 74.55
N GLY A 292 9.37 103.76 75.71
CA GLY A 292 9.87 104.19 77.03
C GLY A 292 9.06 103.70 78.24
N THR A 293 9.58 102.73 78.98
CA THR A 293 9.22 102.31 80.36
C THR A 293 9.56 103.41 81.39
N SER A 294 8.91 103.60 82.55
CA SER A 294 7.78 102.93 83.23
C SER A 294 7.25 103.77 84.43
N SER A 295 6.16 103.30 85.08
CA SER A 295 5.63 103.61 86.45
C SER A 295 4.45 104.59 86.62
N SER A 296 3.53 104.21 87.52
CA SER A 296 2.29 104.89 87.98
C SER A 296 2.59 105.91 89.09
N ILE A 297 1.87 107.04 89.26
CA ILE A 297 0.45 107.28 89.60
C ILE A 297 0.05 106.79 91.01
N GLU A 298 -0.30 107.76 91.87
CA GLU A 298 -1.21 107.66 93.01
C GLU A 298 -2.06 108.97 93.09
N LEU A 299 -3.25 108.92 93.72
CA LEU A 299 -4.31 109.96 93.76
C LEU A 299 -4.84 110.11 95.21
N ASP A 300 -5.53 111.18 95.65
CA ASP A 300 -6.08 112.36 94.93
C ASP A 300 -5.57 113.71 95.51
N LEU A 301 -6.16 114.47 96.46
CA LEU A 301 -7.48 114.45 97.15
C LEU A 301 -7.78 115.84 97.80
N MET A 302 -9.04 116.10 98.16
CA MET A 302 -9.54 117.24 98.98
C MET A 302 -8.78 117.41 100.33
N GLY A 303 -8.76 118.58 100.99
CA GLY A 303 -9.74 119.69 101.04
C GLY A 303 -10.46 119.68 102.42
N ASP A 304 -11.12 120.74 102.92
CA ASP A 304 -11.38 122.07 102.38
C ASP A 304 -11.87 123.04 103.48
N PHE A 305 -11.63 124.35 103.31
CA PHE A 305 -12.45 125.48 103.78
C PHE A 305 -12.73 125.79 105.29
N LEU A 306 -13.30 126.99 105.47
CA LEU A 306 -14.00 127.57 106.63
C LEU A 306 -13.19 128.01 107.87
N GLU A 307 -13.61 129.03 108.64
CA GLU A 307 -14.17 130.36 108.29
C GLU A 307 -14.32 131.20 109.58
N MET A 308 -13.92 132.46 109.51
CA MET A 308 -14.31 133.66 110.29
C MET A 308 -13.08 134.58 110.35
N GLU A 309 -12.93 135.57 109.48
CA GLU A 309 -13.80 136.72 109.17
C GLU A 309 -13.80 137.80 110.29
N ARG A 310 -14.17 139.03 109.91
CA ARG A 310 -13.74 140.30 110.51
C ARG A 310 -14.93 141.05 111.13
N LEU A 311 -14.65 142.29 111.59
CA LEU A 311 -15.58 143.28 112.19
C LEU A 311 -15.86 142.98 113.68
N VAL A 312 -15.92 143.93 114.62
CA VAL A 312 -16.11 145.40 114.61
C VAL A 312 -15.18 146.02 115.69
N ALA A 313 -14.57 147.22 115.58
CA ALA A 313 -14.24 148.12 114.46
C ALA A 313 -13.26 149.24 114.94
N LEU A 314 -13.02 150.24 114.09
CA LEU A 314 -12.41 151.57 114.35
C LEU A 314 -13.53 152.64 114.28
N PRO A 315 -13.28 153.95 114.55
CA PRO A 315 -12.35 154.59 115.51
C PRO A 315 -13.10 155.64 116.39
N GLU A 316 -12.37 156.45 117.18
CA GLU A 316 -12.58 157.93 117.13
C GLU A 316 -11.35 158.71 117.64
N THR A 317 -10.82 159.57 116.76
CA THR A 317 -9.97 160.74 117.06
C THR A 317 -10.87 161.98 116.85
N PRO A 318 -10.59 163.20 117.41
CA PRO A 318 -9.37 163.95 117.10
C PRO A 318 -8.88 164.97 118.18
N ASP A 319 -7.96 165.81 117.75
CA ASP A 319 -7.31 166.94 118.44
C ASP A 319 -8.26 168.00 119.05
N GLY A 320 -7.76 168.74 120.05
CA GLY A 320 -8.53 169.76 120.78
C GLY A 320 -7.70 170.83 121.49
N ASN A 321 -6.74 171.46 120.80
CA ASN A 321 -5.88 172.52 121.35
C ASN A 321 -6.65 173.84 121.61
N GLY A 322 -6.71 174.34 122.86
CA GLY A 322 -7.30 175.66 123.16
C GLY A 322 -7.14 176.13 124.62
N LYS A 323 -6.46 177.27 124.82
CA LYS A 323 -6.40 178.02 126.10
C LYS A 323 -7.54 179.04 126.20
N SER A 324 -7.93 179.47 127.41
CA SER A 324 -8.02 180.90 127.82
C SER A 324 -8.74 181.13 129.17
N GLY A 325 -8.49 182.31 129.77
CA GLY A 325 -9.31 182.92 130.82
C GLY A 325 -9.09 182.42 132.26
N PRO A 326 -9.64 183.14 133.29
CA PRO A 326 -10.53 184.30 133.20
C PRO A 326 -9.85 185.66 133.54
N GLU A 327 -10.55 186.77 133.29
CA GLU A 327 -10.11 188.15 133.58
C GLU A 327 -10.68 188.74 134.89
N SER A 328 -10.13 189.89 135.30
CA SER A 328 -10.37 190.60 136.56
C SER A 328 -11.01 191.99 136.39
N VAL A 329 -11.77 192.45 137.39
CA VAL A 329 -12.23 193.85 137.62
C VAL A 329 -12.33 194.00 139.16
N THR A 330 -11.43 194.69 139.89
CA THR A 330 -11.40 196.13 140.29
C THR A 330 -12.63 196.59 141.11
N GLU A 331 -12.61 197.50 142.10
CA GLU A 331 -11.96 198.84 142.20
C GLU A 331 -11.64 199.32 143.66
N GLU A 332 -10.66 200.23 143.80
CA GLU A 332 -10.57 201.55 144.52
C GLU A 332 -11.41 201.96 145.79
N ALA A 333 -11.08 202.98 146.63
CA ALA A 333 -9.84 203.70 147.05
C ALA A 333 -10.09 204.78 148.18
N VAL A 334 -9.05 205.53 148.62
CA VAL A 334 -9.01 206.91 149.25
C VAL A 334 -9.15 207.15 150.80
N VAL A 335 -8.01 207.19 151.51
CA VAL A 335 -7.34 208.34 152.24
C VAL A 335 -8.07 209.32 153.24
N HIS A 336 -7.74 209.15 154.54
CA HIS A 336 -7.31 210.10 155.64
C HIS A 336 -8.17 211.25 156.26
N SER A 337 -8.14 211.31 157.61
CA SER A 337 -7.91 212.52 158.45
C SER A 337 -7.36 212.13 159.85
N GLU A 338 -7.01 213.08 160.74
CA GLU A 338 -6.22 212.83 161.96
C GLU A 338 -6.99 212.50 163.27
N ASN A 339 -6.27 211.80 164.17
CA ASN A 339 -6.48 211.65 165.62
C ASN A 339 -7.69 210.81 166.10
N SER A 340 -7.57 210.25 167.31
CA SER A 340 -8.61 209.44 167.99
C SER A 340 -9.10 208.20 167.20
N LEU A 341 -8.20 207.50 166.51
CA LEU A 341 -8.55 206.48 165.50
C LEU A 341 -7.74 205.17 165.58
N ALA A 342 -7.26 204.80 166.78
CA ALA A 342 -6.25 203.74 166.94
C ALA A 342 -6.76 202.36 167.41
N ALA A 343 -8.03 202.23 167.83
CA ALA A 343 -8.52 201.04 168.56
C ALA A 343 -9.32 200.02 167.73
N GLU A 344 -9.77 200.37 166.53
CA GLU A 344 -10.78 199.58 165.79
C GLU A 344 -10.18 198.62 164.74
N ILE A 345 -8.96 198.90 164.28
CA ILE A 345 -8.25 198.09 163.26
C ILE A 345 -7.81 196.72 163.80
N GLU A 346 -7.42 196.64 165.08
CA GLU A 346 -6.85 195.44 165.70
C GLU A 346 -7.83 194.25 165.74
N VAL A 347 -9.14 194.51 165.85
CA VAL A 347 -10.18 193.47 165.92
C VAL A 347 -10.32 192.73 164.59
N LEU A 348 -10.35 193.43 163.46
CA LEU A 348 -10.59 192.81 162.15
C LEU A 348 -9.43 191.91 161.71
N THR A 349 -8.18 192.23 162.07
CA THR A 349 -7.01 191.41 161.71
C THR A 349 -6.99 190.05 162.41
N SER A 350 -7.69 189.90 163.55
CA SER A 350 -7.75 188.64 164.29
C SER A 350 -8.58 187.56 163.58
N ARG A 351 -9.71 187.94 162.97
CA ARG A 351 -10.70 186.99 162.43
C ARG A 351 -10.29 186.35 161.10
N THR A 352 -9.42 187.01 160.32
CA THR A 352 -8.92 186.47 159.05
C THR A 352 -8.08 185.21 159.26
N LYS A 353 -7.18 185.22 160.26
CA LYS A 353 -6.31 184.08 160.60
C LYS A 353 -7.09 182.82 160.98
N GLU A 354 -8.20 182.97 161.70
CA GLU A 354 -9.03 181.85 162.17
C GLU A 354 -9.70 181.08 161.01
N LEU A 355 -9.83 181.70 159.84
CA LEU A 355 -10.31 181.05 158.62
C LEU A 355 -9.16 180.39 157.83
N GLU A 356 -7.99 181.01 157.78
CA GLU A 356 -6.78 180.45 157.14
C GLU A 356 -6.34 179.11 157.78
N GLU A 357 -6.44 178.98 159.10
CA GLU A 357 -6.13 177.71 159.79
C GLU A 357 -7.12 176.58 159.45
N LYS A 358 -8.40 176.90 159.31
CA LYS A 358 -9.45 175.89 159.01
C LYS A 358 -9.31 175.33 157.60
N LEU A 359 -8.91 176.17 156.64
CA LEU A 359 -8.66 175.74 155.26
C LEU A 359 -7.47 174.76 155.20
N LYS A 360 -6.34 175.12 155.83
CA LYS A 360 -5.15 174.25 155.94
C LYS A 360 -5.46 172.88 156.56
N LYS A 361 -6.37 172.83 157.55
CA LYS A 361 -6.76 171.56 158.17
C LYS A 361 -7.50 170.64 157.20
N LEU A 362 -8.43 171.18 156.40
CA LEU A 362 -9.18 170.39 155.41
C LEU A 362 -8.30 169.89 154.26
N GLU A 363 -7.30 170.67 153.84
CA GLU A 363 -6.35 170.22 152.80
C GLU A 363 -5.47 169.05 153.28
N ALA A 364 -5.06 169.04 154.55
CA ALA A 364 -4.36 167.91 155.15
C ALA A 364 -5.26 166.66 155.25
N GLU A 365 -6.51 166.83 155.68
CA GLU A 365 -7.49 165.75 155.83
C GLU A 365 -7.86 165.11 154.47
N LYS A 366 -7.98 165.92 153.40
CA LYS A 366 -8.09 165.42 152.03
C LYS A 366 -6.88 164.57 151.62
N HIS A 367 -5.67 165.07 151.86
CA HIS A 367 -4.45 164.41 151.37
C HIS A 367 -4.22 163.04 152.04
N GLU A 368 -4.65 162.84 153.28
CA GLU A 368 -4.53 161.54 153.95
C GLU A 368 -5.48 160.48 153.36
N LEU A 369 -6.75 160.83 153.12
CA LEU A 369 -7.70 159.96 152.44
C LEU A 369 -7.24 159.58 151.02
N GLU A 370 -6.58 160.50 150.32
CA GLU A 370 -6.03 160.28 148.98
C GLU A 370 -4.87 159.26 148.97
N LYS A 371 -4.13 159.12 150.08
CA LYS A 371 -3.15 158.02 150.27
C LYS A 371 -3.84 156.69 150.57
N GLU A 372 -4.83 156.69 151.44
CA GLU A 372 -5.49 155.47 151.93
C GLU A 372 -6.23 154.74 150.79
N VAL A 373 -6.96 155.49 149.95
CA VAL A 373 -7.58 154.97 148.72
C VAL A 373 -6.53 154.42 147.74
N LYS A 374 -5.36 155.05 147.64
CA LYS A 374 -4.27 154.56 146.80
C LYS A 374 -3.70 153.23 147.32
N CYS A 375 -3.41 153.15 148.61
CA CYS A 375 -2.82 151.95 149.22
C CYS A 375 -3.73 150.72 149.03
N ASN A 376 -5.02 150.86 149.33
CA ASN A 376 -6.02 149.80 149.16
C ASN A 376 -6.14 149.32 147.69
N ARG A 377 -5.91 150.21 146.72
CA ARG A 377 -5.91 149.85 145.29
C ARG A 377 -4.67 149.07 144.88
N GLU A 378 -3.51 149.40 145.45
CA GLU A 378 -2.24 148.72 145.14
C GLU A 378 -2.22 147.29 145.72
N GLU A 379 -2.75 147.07 146.93
CA GLU A 379 -2.89 145.72 147.52
C GLU A 379 -3.82 144.80 146.71
N ALA A 380 -4.96 145.33 146.23
CA ALA A 380 -5.94 144.55 145.48
C ALA A 380 -5.41 144.01 144.14
N VAL A 381 -4.52 144.76 143.46
CA VAL A 381 -3.88 144.32 142.21
C VAL A 381 -2.94 143.15 142.48
N VAL A 382 -2.07 143.28 143.48
CA VAL A 382 -1.07 142.26 143.84
C VAL A 382 -1.73 140.92 144.20
N HIS A 383 -2.90 140.92 144.85
CA HIS A 383 -3.63 139.68 145.14
C HIS A 383 -4.13 138.97 143.87
N VAL A 384 -4.59 139.72 142.85
CA VAL A 384 -5.06 139.13 141.58
C VAL A 384 -3.89 138.58 140.76
N GLU A 385 -2.78 139.32 140.69
CA GLU A 385 -1.57 138.89 139.99
C GLU A 385 -0.99 137.59 140.58
N ASN A 386 -0.89 137.50 141.92
CA ASN A 386 -0.43 136.29 142.60
C ASN A 386 -1.38 135.08 142.37
N SER A 387 -2.70 135.31 142.29
CA SER A 387 -3.67 134.24 142.05
C SER A 387 -3.55 133.66 140.64
N LEU A 388 -3.34 134.50 139.62
CA LEU A 388 -3.16 134.07 138.24
C LEU A 388 -1.82 133.36 138.02
N ALA A 389 -0.75 133.81 138.69
CA ALA A 389 0.56 133.17 138.62
C ALA A 389 0.51 131.69 139.08
N ALA A 390 -0.20 131.42 140.19
CA ALA A 390 -0.34 130.06 140.72
C ALA A 390 -1.14 129.12 139.78
N GLU A 391 -2.18 129.62 139.11
CA GLU A 391 -2.96 128.82 138.15
C GLU A 391 -2.14 128.47 136.90
N ILE A 392 -1.31 129.40 136.42
CA ILE A 392 -0.36 129.17 135.32
C ILE A 392 0.71 128.14 135.70
N GLU A 393 1.22 128.16 136.94
CA GLU A 393 2.18 127.16 137.44
C GLU A 393 1.57 125.75 137.46
N VAL A 394 0.32 125.61 137.92
CA VAL A 394 -0.40 124.33 137.90
C VAL A 394 -0.60 123.84 136.47
N LEU A 395 -1.08 124.69 135.55
CA LEU A 395 -1.31 124.30 134.16
C LEU A 395 -0.01 123.91 133.43
N THR A 396 1.06 124.67 133.59
CA THR A 396 2.37 124.34 132.98
C THR A 396 2.96 123.04 133.52
N SER A 397 2.81 122.76 134.83
CA SER A 397 3.20 121.46 135.39
C SER A 397 2.43 120.28 134.78
N ARG A 398 1.13 120.47 134.51
CA ARG A 398 0.26 119.44 133.93
C ARG A 398 0.52 119.21 132.44
N THR A 399 0.86 120.24 131.67
CA THR A 399 1.27 120.08 130.26
C THR A 399 2.50 119.19 130.16
N LYS A 400 3.52 119.45 130.98
CA LYS A 400 4.75 118.64 131.03
C LYS A 400 4.50 117.17 131.39
N GLU A 401 3.60 116.91 132.35
CA GLU A 401 3.17 115.56 132.74
C GLU A 401 2.45 114.79 131.61
N LEU A 402 1.86 115.49 130.64
CA LEU A 402 1.23 114.90 129.45
C LEU A 402 2.25 114.70 128.31
N GLU A 403 3.17 115.63 128.12
CA GLU A 403 4.28 115.52 127.17
C GLU A 403 5.16 114.30 127.48
N GLU A 404 5.59 114.12 128.74
CA GLU A 404 6.38 112.96 129.20
C GLU A 404 5.66 111.61 128.96
N LYS A 405 4.33 111.59 129.06
CA LYS A 405 3.53 110.39 128.78
C LYS A 405 3.38 110.11 127.30
N LEU A 406 3.27 111.15 126.47
CA LEU A 406 3.20 111.02 125.02
C LEU A 406 4.55 110.52 124.47
N GLU A 407 5.67 111.07 124.93
CA GLU A 407 7.01 110.59 124.60
C GLU A 407 7.20 109.11 124.98
N LYS A 408 6.75 108.70 126.18
CA LYS A 408 6.80 107.30 126.61
C LYS A 408 5.93 106.37 125.75
N LEU A 409 4.73 106.79 125.36
CA LEU A 409 3.85 106.00 124.49
C LEU A 409 4.39 105.89 123.07
N GLU A 410 4.98 106.96 122.53
CA GLU A 410 5.64 106.96 121.23
C GLU A 410 6.86 106.03 121.25
N ALA A 411 7.64 106.01 122.33
CA ALA A 411 8.74 105.06 122.52
C ALA A 411 8.26 103.59 122.60
N GLU A 412 7.15 103.31 123.31
CA GLU A 412 6.56 101.96 123.40
C GLU A 412 5.99 101.48 122.06
N LYS A 413 5.31 102.36 121.32
CA LYS A 413 4.85 102.13 119.94
C LYS A 413 6.03 101.78 119.02
N ASN A 414 7.08 102.62 118.99
CA ASN A 414 8.25 102.40 118.15
C ASN A 414 8.97 101.10 118.52
N LYS A 415 9.01 100.71 119.80
CA LYS A 415 9.55 99.40 120.21
C LYS A 415 8.73 98.24 119.65
N LEU A 416 7.40 98.27 119.79
CA LEU A 416 6.52 97.23 119.27
C LEU A 416 6.55 97.14 117.74
N GLU A 417 6.61 98.27 117.04
CA GLU A 417 6.70 98.32 115.58
C GLU A 417 8.00 97.66 115.06
N ASN A 418 9.12 97.91 115.74
CA ASN A 418 10.39 97.23 115.43
C ASN A 418 10.36 95.73 115.78
N GLU A 419 9.70 95.32 116.87
CA GLU A 419 9.52 93.90 117.22
C GLU A 419 8.64 93.17 116.19
N PHE A 420 7.51 93.76 115.78
CA PHE A 420 6.67 93.22 114.71
C PHE A 420 7.39 93.15 113.36
N LYS A 421 8.23 94.14 113.05
CA LYS A 421 9.07 94.12 111.84
C LYS A 421 10.11 93.00 111.89
N CYS A 422 10.87 92.87 112.97
CA CYS A 422 11.87 91.82 113.15
C CYS A 422 11.24 90.42 113.03
N ASN A 423 10.14 90.18 113.75
CA ASN A 423 9.40 88.92 113.69
C ASN A 423 8.87 88.61 112.27
N ARG A 424 8.43 89.62 111.51
CA ARG A 424 7.98 89.45 110.12
C ARG A 424 9.15 89.10 109.20
N GLU A 425 10.27 89.78 109.34
CA GLU A 425 11.48 89.55 108.53
C GLU A 425 12.07 88.16 108.83
N GLU A 426 12.11 87.72 110.10
CA GLU A 426 12.51 86.36 110.49
C GLU A 426 11.60 85.27 109.89
N VAL A 427 10.28 85.44 109.94
CA VAL A 427 9.33 84.45 109.38
C VAL A 427 9.44 84.37 107.85
N VAL A 428 9.59 85.52 107.16
CA VAL A 428 9.81 85.53 105.70
C VAL A 428 11.10 84.81 105.35
N VAL A 429 12.22 85.16 106.00
CA VAL A 429 13.52 84.53 105.77
C VAL A 429 13.49 83.02 106.08
N HIS A 430 12.75 82.57 107.10
CA HIS A 430 12.62 81.14 107.38
C HIS A 430 11.86 80.39 106.27
N VAL A 431 10.74 80.96 105.78
CA VAL A 431 9.96 80.37 104.68
C VAL A 431 10.75 80.37 103.37
N GLU A 432 11.43 81.47 103.03
CA GLU A 432 12.28 81.57 101.84
C GLU A 432 13.41 80.54 101.84
N ASN A 433 14.12 80.37 102.97
CA ASN A 433 15.15 79.34 103.11
C ASN A 433 14.58 77.91 103.03
N SER A 434 13.40 77.65 103.60
CA SER A 434 12.76 76.33 103.53
C SER A 434 12.35 75.97 102.10
N LEU A 435 11.77 76.92 101.36
CA LEU A 435 11.39 76.72 99.96
C LEU A 435 12.61 76.60 99.05
N ALA A 436 13.68 77.37 99.29
CA ALA A 436 14.93 77.25 98.55
C ALA A 436 15.55 75.85 98.67
N ALA A 437 15.56 75.28 99.88
CA ALA A 437 16.07 73.92 100.12
C ALA A 437 15.21 72.84 99.43
N GLU A 438 13.87 72.99 99.43
CA GLU A 438 12.98 72.06 98.72
C GLU A 438 13.17 72.14 97.19
N ILE A 439 13.34 73.36 96.65
CA ILE A 439 13.66 73.58 95.23
C ILE A 439 15.04 72.99 94.87
N GLU A 440 16.05 73.10 95.72
CA GLU A 440 17.38 72.51 95.51
C GLU A 440 17.33 70.98 95.43
N VAL A 441 16.56 70.34 96.33
CA VAL A 441 16.33 68.88 96.32
C VAL A 441 15.58 68.43 95.06
N LEU A 442 14.50 69.13 94.69
CA LEU A 442 13.73 68.82 93.48
C LEU A 442 14.54 69.04 92.20
N THR A 443 15.37 70.08 92.14
CA THR A 443 16.30 70.34 91.02
C THR A 443 17.33 69.23 90.92
N SER A 444 17.96 68.84 92.03
CA SER A 444 18.92 67.74 92.10
C SER A 444 18.33 66.42 91.62
N ARG A 445 17.09 66.10 92.04
CA ARG A 445 16.39 64.89 91.60
C ARG A 445 15.96 64.94 90.13
N THR A 446 15.66 66.13 89.61
CA THR A 446 15.36 66.33 88.17
C THR A 446 16.59 66.03 87.33
N MET A 447 17.74 66.61 87.69
CA MET A 447 19.03 66.34 87.00
C MET A 447 19.42 64.85 87.04
N GLU A 448 19.20 64.16 88.16
CA GLU A 448 19.46 62.72 88.29
C GLU A 448 18.59 61.88 87.33
N LEU A 449 17.32 62.26 87.14
CA LEU A 449 16.41 61.61 86.20
C LEU A 449 16.73 61.94 84.75
N GLU A 450 17.15 63.16 84.44
CA GLU A 450 17.65 63.55 83.12
C GLU A 450 18.92 62.77 82.74
N GLU A 451 19.86 62.58 83.68
CA GLU A 451 21.06 61.75 83.47
C GLU A 451 20.70 60.27 83.23
N GLN A 452 19.69 59.75 83.93
CA GLN A 452 19.19 58.38 83.71
C GLN A 452 18.51 58.22 82.35
N LEU A 453 17.71 59.20 81.91
CA LEU A 453 17.09 59.19 80.58
C LEU A 453 18.13 59.26 79.47
N LEU A 454 19.17 60.10 79.60
CA LEU A 454 20.26 60.19 78.62
C LEU A 454 21.05 58.89 78.50
N LYS A 455 21.23 58.13 79.58
CA LYS A 455 21.86 56.80 79.56
C LYS A 455 20.97 55.77 78.87
N LEU A 456 19.68 55.72 79.20
CA LEU A 456 18.73 54.79 78.59
C LEU A 456 18.52 55.05 77.09
N GLU A 457 18.54 56.31 76.65
CA GLU A 457 18.46 56.65 75.22
C GLU A 457 19.75 56.24 74.48
N ALA A 458 20.92 56.37 75.11
CA ALA A 458 22.18 55.89 74.55
C ALA A 458 22.26 54.35 74.47
N GLU A 459 21.83 53.63 75.53
CA GLU A 459 21.72 52.16 75.52
C GLU A 459 20.71 51.68 74.46
N LYS A 460 19.59 52.40 74.28
CA LYS A 460 18.62 52.15 73.21
C LYS A 460 19.25 52.32 71.82
N ASP A 461 19.96 53.42 71.58
CA ASP A 461 20.58 53.70 70.28
C ASP A 461 21.70 52.71 69.95
N GLU A 462 22.48 52.27 70.96
CA GLU A 462 23.47 51.21 70.81
C GLU A 462 22.80 49.88 70.43
N LEU A 463 21.75 49.45 71.16
CA LEU A 463 20.99 48.24 70.85
C LEU A 463 20.27 48.30 69.50
N GLU A 464 19.72 49.45 69.11
CA GLU A 464 19.11 49.63 67.78
C GLU A 464 20.16 49.50 66.67
N SER A 465 21.38 50.03 66.90
CA SER A 465 22.51 49.86 65.98
C SER A 465 22.98 48.40 65.89
N GLU A 466 23.03 47.67 67.02
CA GLU A 466 23.45 46.26 67.06
C GLU A 466 22.41 45.35 66.38
N VAL A 467 21.12 45.53 66.69
CA VAL A 467 20.02 44.81 66.04
C VAL A 467 19.98 45.09 64.54
N LYS A 468 20.23 46.33 64.12
CA LYS A 468 20.34 46.70 62.71
C LYS A 468 21.53 45.99 62.03
N CYS A 469 22.71 46.04 62.63
CA CYS A 469 23.91 45.41 62.08
C CYS A 469 23.75 43.90 61.93
N ASN A 470 23.29 43.22 62.99
CA ASN A 470 22.96 41.79 62.97
C ASN A 470 21.91 41.44 61.89
N ARG A 471 20.91 42.31 61.67
CA ARG A 471 19.89 42.11 60.61
C ARG A 471 20.47 42.28 59.22
N GLU A 472 21.33 43.27 59.01
CA GLU A 472 22.00 43.52 57.72
C GLU A 472 22.98 42.39 57.38
N GLU A 473 23.74 41.88 58.36
CA GLU A 473 24.60 40.71 58.21
C GLU A 473 23.81 39.42 57.91
N ALA A 474 22.72 39.18 58.63
CA ALA A 474 21.86 38.00 58.38
C ALA A 474 21.21 38.03 56.99
N VAL A 475 20.75 39.20 56.54
CA VAL A 475 20.24 39.38 55.17
C VAL A 475 21.35 39.14 54.15
N ALA A 476 22.53 39.75 54.31
CA ALA A 476 23.65 39.56 53.40
C ALA A 476 24.12 38.09 53.33
N HIS A 477 24.11 37.36 54.45
CA HIS A 477 24.42 35.92 54.45
C HIS A 477 23.41 35.12 53.62
N VAL A 478 22.10 35.38 53.79
CA VAL A 478 21.04 34.71 53.02
C VAL A 478 21.11 35.06 51.53
N GLU A 479 21.31 36.34 51.20
CA GLU A 479 21.46 36.79 49.81
C GLU A 479 22.68 36.15 49.12
N ASN A 480 23.82 36.07 49.79
CA ASN A 480 25.01 35.39 49.25
C ASN A 480 24.81 33.88 49.08
N SER A 481 24.12 33.22 50.02
CA SER A 481 23.80 31.78 49.91
C SER A 481 22.86 31.51 48.73
N LEU A 482 21.80 32.31 48.58
CA LEU A 482 20.86 32.18 47.46
C LEU A 482 21.51 32.53 46.12
N ALA A 483 22.41 33.53 46.07
CA ALA A 483 23.17 33.86 44.87
C ALA A 483 24.05 32.67 44.41
N ALA A 484 24.73 31.99 45.34
CA ALA A 484 25.53 30.81 45.04
C ALA A 484 24.66 29.62 44.54
N GLU A 485 23.50 29.38 45.16
CA GLU A 485 22.55 28.37 44.68
C GLU A 485 22.03 28.69 43.27
N ILE A 486 21.68 29.96 43.00
CA ILE A 486 21.24 30.45 41.69
C ILE A 486 22.36 30.29 40.65
N GLU A 487 23.62 30.55 40.98
CA GLU A 487 24.75 30.34 40.07
C GLU A 487 24.94 28.85 39.74
N VAL A 488 24.86 27.96 40.74
CA VAL A 488 24.95 26.50 40.54
C VAL A 488 23.80 26.00 39.66
N LEU A 489 22.56 26.45 39.91
CA LEU A 489 21.41 26.10 39.08
C LEU A 489 21.53 26.66 37.66
N THR A 490 22.04 27.89 37.50
CA THR A 490 22.29 28.51 36.19
C THR A 490 23.36 27.74 35.40
N CYS A 491 24.43 27.29 36.06
CA CYS A 491 25.43 26.41 35.45
C CYS A 491 24.84 25.06 35.07
N ARG A 492 23.94 24.52 35.89
CA ARG A 492 23.26 23.25 35.62
C ARG A 492 22.29 23.34 34.43
N ILE A 493 21.58 24.46 34.27
CA ILE A 493 20.70 24.73 33.12
C ILE A 493 21.53 24.74 31.83
N LYS A 494 22.64 25.49 31.78
CA LYS A 494 23.55 25.55 30.63
C LYS A 494 24.08 24.18 30.19
N GLN A 495 24.42 23.30 31.16
CA GLN A 495 24.82 21.92 30.87
C GLN A 495 23.71 21.06 30.26
N LEU A 496 22.44 21.33 30.59
CA LEU A 496 21.28 20.62 30.04
C LEU A 496 20.93 21.15 28.64
N GLU A 497 21.02 22.46 28.43
CA GLU A 497 20.88 23.11 27.11
C GLU A 497 21.93 22.58 26.12
N GLU A 498 23.20 22.49 26.53
CA GLU A 498 24.27 21.93 25.69
C GLU A 498 24.01 20.45 25.33
N LYS A 499 23.46 19.66 26.26
CA LYS A 499 23.09 18.26 26.00
C LYS A 499 21.90 18.13 25.07
N LEU A 500 20.87 18.97 25.23
CA LEU A 500 19.74 19.03 24.31
C LEU A 500 20.18 19.42 22.90
N SER A 501 21.08 20.40 22.77
CA SER A 501 21.63 20.80 21.47
C SER A 501 22.40 19.68 20.77
N LYS A 502 23.09 18.79 21.50
CA LYS A 502 23.79 17.63 20.94
C LYS A 502 22.81 16.54 20.50
N LEU A 503 21.82 16.22 21.34
CA LEU A 503 20.79 15.23 21.01
C LEU A 503 19.91 15.67 19.82
N GLU A 504 19.65 16.97 19.67
CA GLU A 504 18.93 17.51 18.51
C GLU A 504 19.76 17.38 17.21
N ALA A 505 21.09 17.54 17.29
CA ALA A 505 21.99 17.32 16.16
C ALA A 505 22.12 15.83 15.78
N GLU A 506 22.32 14.93 16.74
CA GLU A 506 22.34 13.46 16.52
C GLU A 506 21.02 12.97 15.89
N LYS A 507 19.89 13.51 16.34
CA LYS A 507 18.55 13.26 15.79
C LYS A 507 18.42 13.71 14.33
N ASP A 508 18.94 14.88 13.97
CA ASP A 508 18.89 15.36 12.58
C ASP A 508 19.90 14.64 11.66
N GLU A 509 21.02 14.16 12.19
CA GLU A 509 21.96 13.27 11.48
C GLU A 509 21.30 11.92 11.15
N LEU A 510 20.74 11.23 12.15
CA LEU A 510 20.00 9.97 11.96
C LEU A 510 18.81 10.14 10.99
N LYS A 511 18.13 11.29 11.02
CA LYS A 511 17.04 11.66 10.10
C LYS A 511 17.53 12.00 8.67
N CYS A 512 18.82 12.25 8.48
CA CYS A 512 19.45 12.28 7.16
C CYS A 512 19.86 10.86 6.72
N GLU A 513 20.43 10.04 7.60
CA GLU A 513 20.79 8.65 7.29
C GLU A 513 19.56 7.82 6.88
N VAL A 514 18.46 7.90 7.62
CA VAL A 514 17.18 7.25 7.29
C VAL A 514 16.64 7.70 5.93
N ARG A 515 16.93 8.92 5.49
CA ARG A 515 16.53 9.43 4.17
C ARG A 515 17.37 8.79 3.06
N CYS A 516 18.70 8.78 3.21
CA CYS A 516 19.60 8.13 2.27
C CYS A 516 19.31 6.62 2.16
N ASN A 517 19.05 5.95 3.28
CA ASN A 517 18.67 4.53 3.29
C ASN A 517 17.34 4.28 2.54
N ARG A 518 16.36 5.18 2.65
CA ARG A 518 15.10 5.11 1.91
C ARG A 518 15.27 5.43 0.41
N GLU A 519 16.19 6.32 0.06
CA GLU A 519 16.56 6.58 -1.33
C GLU A 519 17.21 5.34 -1.96
N VAL A 520 18.15 4.68 -1.26
CA VAL A 520 18.76 3.40 -1.68
C VAL A 520 17.71 2.28 -1.78
N GLU A 521 16.79 2.16 -0.82
CA GLU A 521 15.67 1.21 -0.89
C GLU A 521 14.82 1.43 -2.17
N SER A 522 14.57 2.69 -2.53
CA SER A 522 13.80 3.02 -3.74
C SER A 522 14.55 2.64 -5.02
N THR A 523 15.86 2.87 -5.10
CA THR A 523 16.69 2.46 -6.25
C THR A 523 16.74 0.94 -6.39
N LEU A 524 17.02 0.23 -5.30
CA LEU A 524 17.02 -1.25 -5.29
C LEU A 524 15.66 -1.83 -5.68
N ARG A 525 14.56 -1.16 -5.31
CA ARG A 525 13.22 -1.55 -5.77
C ARG A 525 13.06 -1.38 -7.29
N PHE A 526 13.49 -0.26 -7.87
CA PHE A 526 13.43 -0.07 -9.32
C PHE A 526 14.31 -1.08 -10.08
N GLU A 527 15.49 -1.42 -9.55
CA GLU A 527 16.35 -2.48 -10.11
C GLU A 527 15.68 -3.86 -10.05
N LEU A 528 15.03 -4.21 -8.94
CA LEU A 528 14.27 -5.46 -8.81
C LEU A 528 13.04 -5.52 -9.74
N GLU A 529 12.37 -4.38 -9.96
CA GLU A 529 11.25 -4.24 -10.89
C GLU A 529 11.73 -4.43 -12.35
N ALA A 530 12.89 -3.86 -12.73
CA ALA A 530 13.51 -4.06 -14.03
C ALA A 530 13.94 -5.52 -14.26
N ILE A 531 14.61 -6.14 -13.28
CA ILE A 531 15.01 -7.56 -13.33
C ILE A 531 13.78 -8.49 -13.43
N ALA A 532 12.62 -8.09 -12.87
CA ALA A 532 11.38 -8.85 -13.03
C ALA A 532 10.82 -8.76 -14.46
N CYS A 533 10.93 -7.61 -15.12
CA CYS A 533 10.60 -7.44 -16.54
C CYS A 533 11.53 -8.27 -17.44
N ASP A 534 12.85 -8.19 -17.24
CA ASP A 534 13.84 -8.99 -17.99
C ASP A 534 13.59 -10.49 -17.84
N LYS A 535 13.26 -10.93 -16.62
CA LYS A 535 12.87 -12.32 -16.33
C LYS A 535 11.62 -12.73 -17.11
N MET A 536 10.57 -11.90 -17.11
CA MET A 536 9.33 -12.19 -17.85
C MET A 536 9.59 -12.25 -19.37
N GLU A 537 10.44 -11.37 -19.90
CA GLU A 537 10.87 -11.45 -21.30
C GLU A 537 11.61 -12.75 -21.62
N LEU A 538 12.47 -13.23 -20.73
CA LEU A 538 13.18 -14.50 -20.91
C LEU A 538 12.26 -15.72 -20.80
N GLU A 539 11.26 -15.69 -19.91
CA GLU A 539 10.24 -16.73 -19.79
C GLU A 539 9.36 -16.80 -21.05
N ASN A 540 8.91 -15.66 -21.58
CA ASN A 540 8.18 -15.59 -22.86
C ASN A 540 9.03 -16.09 -24.05
N LYS A 541 10.34 -15.82 -24.05
CA LYS A 541 11.27 -16.31 -25.08
C LYS A 541 11.49 -17.83 -24.96
N LEU A 542 11.51 -18.38 -23.75
CA LEU A 542 11.59 -19.82 -23.49
C LEU A 542 10.33 -20.54 -23.98
N GLU A 543 9.14 -20.07 -23.59
CA GLU A 543 7.85 -20.64 -24.03
C GLU A 543 7.75 -20.70 -25.56
N LYS A 544 8.16 -19.63 -26.25
CA LYS A 544 8.21 -19.62 -27.73
C LYS A 544 9.16 -20.66 -28.31
N LEU A 545 10.33 -20.87 -27.72
CA LEU A 545 11.29 -21.89 -28.15
C LEU A 545 10.79 -23.32 -27.85
N GLU A 546 9.99 -23.52 -26.80
CA GLU A 546 9.35 -24.79 -26.50
C GLU A 546 8.24 -25.13 -27.52
N VAL A 547 7.48 -24.13 -27.97
CA VAL A 547 6.52 -24.27 -29.08
C VAL A 547 7.24 -24.60 -30.40
N GLU A 548 8.27 -23.84 -30.78
CA GLU A 548 9.06 -24.11 -32.00
C GLU A 548 9.70 -25.51 -31.97
N LYS A 549 10.18 -25.96 -30.80
CA LYS A 549 10.69 -27.32 -30.60
C LYS A 549 9.58 -28.38 -30.79
N ALA A 550 8.36 -28.13 -30.31
CA ALA A 550 7.24 -29.05 -30.51
C ALA A 550 6.81 -29.14 -31.98
N GLU A 551 6.76 -28.00 -32.70
CA GLU A 551 6.49 -27.96 -34.14
C GLU A 551 7.56 -28.73 -34.94
N LEU A 552 8.84 -28.54 -34.61
CA LEU A 552 9.96 -29.28 -35.22
C LEU A 552 9.90 -30.78 -34.91
N GLN A 553 9.47 -31.19 -33.71
CA GLN A 553 9.27 -32.61 -33.37
C GLN A 553 8.15 -33.24 -34.22
N ILE A 554 7.01 -32.56 -34.35
CA ILE A 554 5.87 -33.01 -35.19
C ILE A 554 6.31 -33.11 -36.65
N SER A 555 7.09 -32.15 -37.15
CA SER A 555 7.67 -32.18 -38.50
C SER A 555 8.62 -33.37 -38.69
N PHE A 556 9.51 -33.62 -37.72
CA PHE A 556 10.44 -34.76 -37.75
C PHE A 556 9.71 -36.11 -37.77
N ASP A 557 8.73 -36.33 -36.89
CA ASP A 557 7.97 -37.59 -36.89
C ASP A 557 7.12 -37.74 -38.16
N THR A 558 6.58 -36.64 -38.72
CA THR A 558 5.91 -36.66 -40.03
C THR A 558 6.85 -37.07 -41.18
N ILE A 559 8.10 -36.60 -41.17
CA ILE A 559 9.12 -36.97 -42.16
C ILE A 559 9.53 -38.45 -41.99
N LYS A 560 9.69 -38.89 -40.74
CA LYS A 560 10.03 -40.27 -40.36
C LYS A 560 8.95 -41.27 -40.76
N ASP A 561 7.68 -40.91 -40.64
CA ASP A 561 6.58 -41.77 -41.09
C ASP A 561 6.46 -41.82 -42.62
N LYS A 562 6.63 -40.69 -43.32
CA LYS A 562 6.76 -40.67 -44.79
C LYS A 562 7.95 -41.47 -45.30
N TYR A 563 9.06 -41.52 -44.55
CA TYR A 563 10.20 -42.35 -44.88
C TYR A 563 9.86 -43.85 -44.79
N LYS A 564 9.14 -44.29 -43.74
CA LYS A 564 8.62 -45.67 -43.64
C LYS A 564 7.66 -46.00 -44.78
N GLU A 565 6.73 -45.10 -45.09
CA GLU A 565 5.77 -45.27 -46.19
C GLU A 565 6.49 -45.42 -47.53
N SER A 566 7.49 -44.57 -47.81
CA SER A 566 8.37 -44.69 -48.98
C SER A 566 9.15 -46.00 -49.00
N GLN A 567 9.63 -46.48 -47.85
CA GLN A 567 10.34 -47.76 -47.74
C GLN A 567 9.43 -48.95 -48.07
N VAL A 568 8.18 -48.94 -47.61
CA VAL A 568 7.17 -49.95 -47.96
C VAL A 568 6.81 -49.88 -49.45
N CYS A 569 6.63 -48.69 -50.03
CA CYS A 569 6.43 -48.54 -51.46
C CYS A 569 7.60 -49.07 -52.30
N LEU A 570 8.84 -48.91 -51.81
CA LEU A 570 10.03 -49.42 -52.48
C LEU A 570 10.08 -50.96 -52.47
N GLN A 571 9.74 -51.60 -51.34
CA GLN A 571 9.57 -53.07 -51.25
C GLN A 571 8.42 -53.58 -52.13
N GLU A 572 7.32 -52.82 -52.26
CA GLU A 572 6.21 -53.16 -53.17
C GLU A 572 6.63 -53.06 -54.66
N ILE A 573 7.55 -52.16 -55.00
CA ILE A 573 8.14 -52.06 -56.35
C ILE A 573 9.14 -53.19 -56.59
N GLU A 574 9.97 -53.53 -55.60
CA GLU A 574 10.94 -54.62 -55.63
C GLU A 574 10.25 -55.98 -55.88
N THR A 575 9.23 -56.31 -55.09
CA THR A 575 8.42 -57.53 -55.28
C THR A 575 7.63 -57.57 -56.60
N LYS A 576 7.25 -56.41 -57.17
CA LYS A 576 6.67 -56.34 -58.52
C LYS A 576 7.70 -56.55 -59.62
N LEU A 577 8.93 -56.09 -59.41
CA LEU A 577 10.05 -56.33 -60.33
C LEU A 577 10.37 -57.84 -60.37
N ASP A 578 10.50 -58.47 -59.20
CA ASP A 578 10.69 -59.93 -59.08
C ASP A 578 9.60 -60.70 -59.84
N HIS A 579 8.33 -60.30 -59.66
CA HIS A 579 7.20 -60.92 -60.37
C HIS A 579 7.28 -60.75 -61.89
N MET A 580 7.66 -59.55 -62.37
CA MET A 580 7.88 -59.29 -63.79
C MET A 580 9.09 -60.05 -64.36
N GLU A 581 10.13 -60.32 -63.56
CA GLU A 581 11.26 -61.17 -63.98
C GLU A 581 10.85 -62.64 -64.12
N VAL A 582 9.98 -63.13 -63.23
CA VAL A 582 9.36 -64.46 -63.35
C VAL A 582 8.45 -64.54 -64.58
N GLU A 583 7.54 -63.59 -64.79
CA GLU A 583 6.66 -63.56 -65.98
C GLU A 583 7.48 -63.51 -67.27
N LYS A 584 8.55 -62.69 -67.31
CA LYS A 584 9.51 -62.63 -68.43
C LYS A 584 10.21 -63.97 -68.67
N ALA A 585 10.56 -64.71 -67.63
CA ALA A 585 11.16 -66.04 -67.76
C ALA A 585 10.14 -67.08 -68.29
N GLU A 586 8.90 -67.07 -67.80
CA GLU A 586 7.81 -67.91 -68.31
C GLU A 586 7.50 -67.60 -69.80
N LEU A 587 7.45 -66.32 -70.16
CA LEU A 587 7.27 -65.87 -71.54
C LEU A 587 8.44 -66.29 -72.44
N GLN A 588 9.69 -66.21 -71.97
CA GLN A 588 10.85 -66.70 -72.70
C GLN A 588 10.78 -68.22 -72.95
N ILE A 589 10.43 -69.00 -71.92
CA ILE A 589 10.20 -70.45 -72.06
C ILE A 589 9.09 -70.74 -73.08
N SER A 590 7.99 -69.97 -73.04
CA SER A 590 6.90 -70.12 -74.01
C SER A 590 7.33 -69.79 -75.45
N PHE A 591 8.19 -68.77 -75.62
CA PHE A 591 8.75 -68.38 -76.91
C PHE A 591 9.67 -69.45 -77.47
N ASP A 592 10.56 -70.02 -76.66
CA ASP A 592 11.44 -71.11 -77.10
C ASP A 592 10.64 -72.38 -77.45
N ILE A 593 9.60 -72.73 -76.69
CA ILE A 593 8.67 -73.82 -77.05
C ILE A 593 7.95 -73.56 -78.40
N ILE A 594 7.55 -72.31 -78.67
CA ILE A 594 6.92 -71.93 -79.95
C ILE A 594 7.93 -71.99 -81.10
N LYS A 595 9.17 -71.56 -80.86
CA LYS A 595 10.28 -71.59 -81.82
C LYS A 595 10.68 -73.01 -82.17
N ASP A 596 10.78 -73.91 -81.20
CA ASP A 596 11.11 -75.32 -81.44
C ASP A 596 9.99 -76.02 -82.22
N LYS A 597 8.70 -75.76 -81.89
CA LYS A 597 7.55 -76.23 -82.68
C LYS A 597 7.50 -75.65 -84.09
N HIS A 598 7.93 -74.41 -84.28
CA HIS A 598 8.07 -73.83 -85.61
C HIS A 598 9.17 -74.55 -86.41
N GLN A 599 10.27 -74.92 -85.75
CA GLN A 599 11.36 -75.69 -86.36
C GLN A 599 10.91 -77.11 -86.74
N GLU A 600 10.18 -77.82 -85.86
CA GLU A 600 9.54 -79.11 -86.19
C GLU A 600 8.60 -78.98 -87.39
N SER A 601 7.73 -77.96 -87.37
CA SER A 601 6.78 -77.70 -88.47
C SER A 601 7.49 -77.35 -89.77
N GLN A 602 8.65 -76.69 -89.73
CA GLN A 602 9.44 -76.37 -90.91
C GLN A 602 10.09 -77.63 -91.51
N VAL A 603 10.66 -78.50 -90.67
CA VAL A 603 11.23 -79.80 -91.09
C VAL A 603 10.14 -80.70 -91.69
N CYS A 604 8.98 -80.80 -91.05
CA CYS A 604 7.83 -81.54 -91.57
C CYS A 604 7.34 -80.98 -92.93
N LEU A 605 7.35 -79.65 -93.11
CA LEU A 605 6.98 -79.02 -94.37
C LEU A 605 8.00 -79.35 -95.47
N GLN A 606 9.31 -79.33 -95.18
CA GLN A 606 10.35 -79.78 -96.11
C GLN A 606 10.25 -81.28 -96.47
N GLU A 607 9.84 -82.12 -95.52
CA GLU A 607 9.57 -83.55 -95.76
C GLU A 607 8.34 -83.76 -96.66
N ILE A 608 7.36 -82.86 -96.63
CA ILE A 608 6.20 -82.85 -97.54
C ILE A 608 6.58 -82.30 -98.92
N GLU A 609 7.41 -81.25 -98.99
CA GLU A 609 7.93 -80.69 -100.24
C GLU A 609 8.76 -81.73 -101.03
N THR A 610 9.68 -82.43 -100.36
CA THR A 610 10.49 -83.49 -101.01
C THR A 610 9.64 -84.68 -101.50
N LYS A 611 8.63 -85.10 -100.74
CA LYS A 611 7.65 -86.13 -101.20
C LYS A 611 6.80 -85.64 -102.38
N LEU A 612 6.49 -84.33 -102.44
CA LEU A 612 5.79 -83.75 -103.57
C LEU A 612 6.67 -83.72 -104.83
N GLU A 613 7.97 -83.45 -104.70
CA GLU A 613 8.94 -83.57 -105.80
C GLU A 613 9.08 -85.02 -106.28
N GLU A 614 9.19 -85.99 -105.36
CA GLU A 614 9.23 -87.43 -105.65
C GLU A 614 8.01 -87.86 -106.48
N ILE A 615 6.79 -87.57 -106.01
CA ILE A 615 5.53 -87.85 -106.72
C ILE A 615 5.48 -87.14 -108.10
N GLN A 616 6.02 -85.92 -108.22
CA GLN A 616 6.14 -85.23 -109.51
C GLN A 616 7.12 -85.92 -110.48
N THR A 617 8.14 -86.64 -109.99
CA THR A 617 9.02 -87.45 -110.85
C THR A 617 8.35 -88.77 -111.25
N GLU A 618 7.68 -89.46 -110.33
CA GLU A 618 6.88 -90.65 -110.65
C GLU A 618 5.79 -90.35 -111.69
N MET A 619 5.09 -89.22 -111.55
CA MET A 619 4.06 -88.80 -112.50
C MET A 619 4.63 -88.53 -113.91
N LYS A 620 5.86 -88.03 -114.04
CA LYS A 620 6.52 -87.85 -115.35
C LYS A 620 6.79 -89.20 -116.00
N LEU A 621 7.43 -90.12 -115.27
CA LEU A 621 7.69 -91.50 -115.72
C LEU A 621 6.39 -92.24 -116.11
N ALA A 622 5.32 -92.09 -115.34
CA ALA A 622 4.03 -92.70 -115.65
C ALA A 622 3.40 -92.13 -116.93
N ASN A 623 3.57 -90.83 -117.23
CA ASN A 623 3.10 -90.23 -118.48
C ASN A 623 3.95 -90.66 -119.69
N GLU A 624 5.26 -90.83 -119.52
CA GLU A 624 6.15 -91.34 -120.56
C GLU A 624 5.81 -92.80 -120.92
N LEU A 625 5.63 -93.67 -119.91
CA LEU A 625 5.16 -95.05 -120.11
C LEU A 625 3.76 -95.12 -120.73
N LYS A 626 2.85 -94.20 -120.36
CA LYS A 626 1.52 -94.10 -120.97
C LYS A 626 1.60 -93.79 -122.47
N ALA A 627 2.45 -92.84 -122.88
CA ALA A 627 2.61 -92.48 -124.28
C ALA A 627 3.17 -93.63 -125.14
N GLU A 628 4.09 -94.42 -124.58
CA GLU A 628 4.62 -95.64 -125.21
C GLU A 628 3.52 -96.71 -125.39
N VAL A 629 2.68 -96.95 -124.38
CA VAL A 629 1.55 -97.88 -124.48
C VAL A 629 0.50 -97.41 -125.50
N GLU A 630 0.19 -96.12 -125.55
CA GLU A 630 -0.72 -95.55 -126.57
C GLU A 630 -0.16 -95.72 -127.99
N SER A 631 1.16 -95.57 -128.18
CA SER A 631 1.84 -95.85 -129.45
C SER A 631 1.70 -97.32 -129.89
N GLN A 632 1.87 -98.26 -128.95
CA GLN A 632 1.75 -99.70 -129.22
C GLN A 632 0.31 -100.12 -129.56
N ILE A 633 -0.70 -99.51 -128.93
CA ILE A 633 -2.12 -99.77 -129.24
C ILE A 633 -2.45 -99.35 -130.68
N ILE A 634 -2.04 -98.15 -131.11
CA ILE A 634 -2.27 -97.64 -132.47
C ILE A 634 -1.66 -98.58 -133.53
N ALA A 635 -0.48 -99.14 -133.26
CA ALA A 635 0.16 -100.12 -134.14
C ALA A 635 -0.64 -101.43 -134.25
N MET A 636 -1.19 -101.94 -133.14
CA MET A 636 -2.02 -103.15 -133.13
C MET A 636 -3.37 -102.95 -133.84
N GLU A 637 -4.02 -101.79 -133.67
CA GLU A 637 -5.31 -101.49 -134.33
C GLU A 637 -5.18 -101.46 -135.86
N ALA A 638 -4.09 -100.88 -136.39
CA ALA A 638 -3.79 -100.90 -137.82
C ALA A 638 -3.59 -102.33 -138.36
N GLU A 639 -2.96 -103.22 -137.58
CA GLU A 639 -2.78 -104.62 -137.95
C GLU A 639 -4.11 -105.42 -137.88
N ALA A 640 -5.01 -105.07 -136.96
CA ALA A 640 -6.34 -105.67 -136.86
C ALA A 640 -7.25 -105.28 -138.05
N ILE A 641 -7.26 -104.00 -138.45
CA ILE A 641 -8.05 -103.51 -139.59
C ILE A 641 -7.61 -104.19 -140.90
N THR A 642 -6.30 -104.32 -141.13
CA THR A 642 -5.77 -104.97 -142.34
C THR A 642 -6.01 -106.48 -142.38
N LYS A 643 -6.16 -107.14 -141.22
CA LYS A 643 -6.62 -108.54 -141.11
C LYS A 643 -8.13 -108.65 -141.38
N SER A 644 -8.95 -107.72 -140.86
CA SER A 644 -10.40 -107.69 -141.08
C SER A 644 -10.77 -107.60 -142.57
N ALA A 645 -10.14 -106.68 -143.31
CA ALA A 645 -10.40 -106.50 -144.75
C ALA A 645 -10.07 -107.76 -145.60
N LYS A 646 -9.15 -108.63 -145.13
CA LYS A 646 -8.88 -109.92 -145.77
C LYS A 646 -9.96 -110.97 -145.51
N ILE A 647 -10.66 -110.91 -144.38
CA ILE A 647 -11.74 -111.84 -144.04
C ILE A 647 -12.96 -111.55 -144.92
N GLU A 648 -13.35 -110.28 -145.06
CA GLU A 648 -14.48 -109.87 -145.92
C GLU A 648 -14.31 -110.33 -147.37
N SER A 649 -13.08 -110.26 -147.91
CA SER A 649 -12.75 -110.76 -149.25
C SER A 649 -12.95 -112.27 -149.41
N LEU A 650 -12.69 -113.07 -148.35
CA LEU A 650 -12.82 -114.53 -148.38
C LEU A 650 -14.29 -114.98 -148.21
N GLU A 651 -15.06 -114.28 -147.37
CA GLU A 651 -16.49 -114.56 -147.23
C GLU A 651 -17.26 -114.38 -148.54
N GLU A 652 -16.90 -113.36 -149.32
CA GLU A 652 -17.61 -113.00 -150.55
C GLU A 652 -17.43 -114.06 -151.66
N ASP A 653 -16.27 -114.73 -151.72
CA ASP A 653 -16.09 -115.89 -152.59
C ASP A 653 -16.88 -117.11 -152.10
N MET A 654 -16.95 -117.34 -150.79
CA MET A 654 -17.79 -118.38 -150.17
C MET A 654 -19.31 -118.15 -150.32
N ARG A 655 -19.76 -116.95 -150.73
CA ARG A 655 -21.17 -116.70 -151.10
C ARG A 655 -21.46 -117.20 -152.52
N LYS A 656 -20.56 -116.90 -153.47
CA LYS A 656 -20.71 -117.24 -154.90
C LYS A 656 -20.80 -118.75 -155.11
N GLU A 657 -19.96 -119.51 -154.41
CA GLU A 657 -19.92 -120.97 -154.46
C GLU A 657 -21.22 -121.62 -153.92
N ARG A 658 -21.77 -121.08 -152.82
CA ARG A 658 -23.03 -121.57 -152.22
C ARG A 658 -24.23 -121.41 -153.15
N PHE A 659 -24.31 -120.29 -153.88
CA PHE A 659 -25.41 -120.04 -154.81
C PHE A 659 -25.45 -121.06 -155.97
N ALA A 660 -24.29 -121.54 -156.42
CA ALA A 660 -24.19 -122.57 -157.45
C ALA A 660 -24.69 -123.95 -156.96
N PHE A 661 -24.59 -124.24 -155.65
CA PHE A 661 -25.01 -125.50 -155.04
C PHE A 661 -26.54 -125.64 -154.96
N ASP A 662 -27.24 -124.60 -154.49
CA ASP A 662 -28.70 -124.63 -154.29
C ASP A 662 -29.49 -124.69 -155.61
N GLU A 663 -28.94 -124.13 -156.69
CA GLU A 663 -29.52 -124.20 -158.05
C GLU A 663 -29.45 -125.62 -158.65
N LEU A 664 -28.45 -126.41 -158.25
CA LEU A 664 -28.32 -127.81 -158.67
C LEU A 664 -29.36 -128.69 -157.97
N LYS A 665 -29.57 -128.47 -156.66
CA LYS A 665 -30.51 -129.24 -155.82
C LYS A 665 -31.94 -129.25 -156.38
N ARG A 666 -32.46 -128.07 -156.79
CA ARG A 666 -33.81 -127.90 -157.35
C ARG A 666 -34.08 -128.71 -158.64
N LYS A 667 -33.06 -129.28 -159.27
CA LYS A 667 -33.21 -130.11 -160.49
C LYS A 667 -33.39 -131.60 -160.20
N CYS A 668 -33.18 -132.05 -158.95
CA CYS A 668 -33.40 -133.43 -158.55
C CYS A 668 -34.84 -133.69 -158.09
N GLU A 669 -35.37 -132.81 -157.24
CA GLU A 669 -36.66 -133.00 -156.54
C GLU A 669 -37.86 -133.15 -157.51
N ALA A 670 -37.84 -132.47 -158.66
CA ALA A 670 -38.94 -132.50 -159.64
C ALA A 670 -39.00 -133.77 -160.53
N LEU A 671 -38.02 -134.67 -160.44
CA LEU A 671 -38.02 -135.95 -161.17
C LEU A 671 -38.63 -137.11 -160.34
N GLU A 672 -38.99 -136.88 -159.08
CA GLU A 672 -39.28 -137.96 -158.12
C GLU A 672 -40.78 -138.33 -158.00
N GLU A 673 -41.70 -137.52 -158.56
CA GLU A 673 -43.17 -137.75 -158.51
C GLU A 673 -43.76 -138.50 -159.74
N GLU A 674 -42.93 -139.08 -160.63
CA GLU A 674 -43.37 -139.59 -161.94
C GLU A 674 -44.24 -140.88 -161.92
N ILE A 675 -44.28 -141.65 -160.82
CA ILE A 675 -44.29 -143.13 -160.90
C ILE A 675 -45.49 -143.88 -160.26
N SER A 676 -46.66 -143.26 -160.04
CA SER A 676 -47.84 -143.96 -159.46
C SER A 676 -49.22 -143.33 -159.72
N LEU A 677 -50.34 -144.06 -159.83
CA LEU A 677 -50.58 -145.51 -160.03
C LEU A 677 -52.03 -145.73 -160.55
N HIS A 678 -52.44 -146.96 -160.94
CA HIS A 678 -53.75 -147.19 -161.58
C HIS A 678 -54.45 -148.54 -161.24
N LYS A 679 -55.79 -148.48 -161.17
CA LYS A 679 -56.82 -149.55 -161.33
C LYS A 679 -57.06 -150.59 -160.19
N GLU A 680 -58.20 -151.32 -160.02
CA GLU A 680 -59.68 -151.28 -160.32
C GLU A 680 -60.35 -152.50 -159.33
N ASN A 681 -61.56 -153.15 -158.90
CA ASN A 681 -63.09 -153.57 -159.02
C ASN A 681 -64.43 -152.75 -158.68
N SER A 682 -65.62 -152.95 -159.36
CA SER A 682 -66.71 -151.94 -159.66
C SER A 682 -68.18 -151.96 -159.07
N ILE A 683 -68.90 -150.83 -159.34
CA ILE A 683 -70.34 -150.42 -159.29
C ILE A 683 -71.09 -150.26 -157.94
N LYS A 684 -70.78 -149.18 -157.21
CA LYS A 684 -71.74 -148.12 -156.83
C LYS A 684 -70.97 -146.94 -156.24
N SER A 685 -70.83 -145.86 -157.02
CA SER A 685 -69.59 -145.06 -157.09
C SER A 685 -68.46 -145.92 -157.67
N GLU A 686 -67.94 -145.52 -158.83
CA GLU A 686 -67.13 -146.39 -159.70
C GLU A 686 -65.63 -146.35 -159.40
N ASN A 687 -65.34 -147.04 -158.31
CA ASN A 687 -64.51 -148.25 -158.35
C ASN A 687 -64.66 -149.02 -159.73
N LYS A 688 -63.77 -149.78 -160.43
CA LYS A 688 -62.47 -150.52 -160.24
C LYS A 688 -62.67 -151.90 -161.17
N GLU A 689 -61.95 -152.96 -161.75
CA GLU A 689 -60.69 -153.87 -161.83
C GLU A 689 -60.26 -154.20 -163.30
N PRO A 690 -58.99 -154.51 -163.70
CA PRO A 690 -57.61 -154.19 -163.19
C PRO A 690 -56.54 -153.77 -164.29
N LYS A 691 -55.23 -153.67 -163.90
CA LYS A 691 -53.96 -153.64 -164.73
C LYS A 691 -53.51 -152.29 -165.35
N ILE A 692 -52.60 -152.34 -166.36
CA ILE A 692 -52.13 -151.30 -167.32
C ILE A 692 -50.97 -150.41 -166.81
N LYS A 693 -49.76 -150.31 -167.39
CA LYS A 693 -49.03 -150.98 -168.51
C LYS A 693 -49.32 -150.56 -169.98
N GLN A 694 -48.23 -150.38 -170.77
CA GLN A 694 -48.07 -150.71 -172.22
C GLN A 694 -48.16 -149.56 -173.29
N GLU A 695 -47.25 -149.64 -174.30
CA GLU A 695 -47.27 -149.02 -175.66
C GLU A 695 -47.28 -147.46 -175.77
N ASP A 696 -46.90 -146.79 -176.88
CA ASP A 696 -46.72 -147.23 -178.28
C ASP A 696 -45.75 -146.33 -179.13
N ILE A 697 -45.46 -146.71 -180.39
CA ILE A 697 -45.02 -145.89 -181.56
C ILE A 697 -43.80 -144.95 -181.37
N GLU A 698 -42.62 -145.15 -181.96
CA GLU A 698 -42.25 -145.53 -183.33
C GLU A 698 -42.66 -144.53 -184.45
N THR A 699 -42.72 -143.22 -184.16
CA THR A 699 -42.81 -142.15 -185.19
C THR A 699 -41.78 -141.01 -185.02
N ALA A 700 -40.90 -141.09 -184.01
CA ALA A 700 -39.76 -140.17 -183.85
C ALA A 700 -38.48 -140.59 -184.61
N ALA A 701 -38.44 -141.81 -185.17
CA ALA A 701 -37.24 -142.48 -185.69
C ALA A 701 -36.71 -141.97 -187.05
N GLY A 702 -36.80 -140.66 -187.34
CA GLY A 702 -36.45 -140.12 -188.67
C GLY A 702 -35.78 -138.73 -188.72
N LYS A 703 -35.77 -137.93 -187.63
CA LYS A 703 -35.35 -136.51 -187.70
C LYS A 703 -34.35 -136.04 -186.62
N LEU A 704 -33.51 -136.94 -186.11
CA LEU A 704 -32.25 -136.55 -185.45
C LEU A 704 -30.97 -137.01 -186.18
N ALA A 705 -31.09 -137.49 -187.43
CA ALA A 705 -29.95 -137.87 -188.27
C ALA A 705 -28.98 -136.71 -188.61
N ASN A 706 -29.38 -135.46 -188.35
CA ASN A 706 -28.56 -134.24 -188.46
C ASN A 706 -28.00 -133.74 -187.12
N CYS A 707 -28.33 -134.36 -185.98
CA CYS A 707 -27.91 -133.94 -184.63
C CYS A 707 -27.45 -135.13 -183.77
N GLN A 708 -26.16 -135.45 -183.64
CA GLN A 708 -24.96 -134.96 -184.31
C GLN A 708 -23.86 -135.98 -183.95
N LYS A 709 -23.44 -136.88 -184.84
CA LYS A 709 -22.31 -136.70 -185.78
C LYS A 709 -21.19 -135.72 -185.33
N THR A 710 -21.47 -134.51 -184.85
CA THR A 710 -20.44 -133.69 -184.16
C THR A 710 -19.99 -134.32 -182.84
N ILE A 711 -20.88 -134.86 -182.01
CA ILE A 711 -20.54 -135.40 -180.68
C ILE A 711 -19.53 -136.57 -180.80
N ALA A 712 -19.62 -137.37 -181.86
CA ALA A 712 -18.70 -138.48 -182.14
C ALA A 712 -17.60 -138.19 -183.19
N SER A 713 -17.60 -137.02 -183.84
CA SER A 713 -16.56 -136.61 -184.81
C SER A 713 -15.66 -135.50 -184.27
N LEU A 714 -16.23 -134.49 -183.58
CA LEU A 714 -15.45 -133.51 -182.82
C LEU A 714 -14.92 -134.14 -181.53
N GLY A 715 -15.67 -135.05 -180.91
CA GLY A 715 -15.14 -135.96 -179.88
C GLY A 715 -13.92 -136.75 -180.38
N LYS A 716 -13.84 -137.05 -181.69
CA LYS A 716 -12.67 -137.66 -182.34
C LYS A 716 -11.57 -136.68 -182.78
N GLN A 717 -11.81 -135.37 -182.73
CA GLN A 717 -10.80 -134.32 -182.95
C GLN A 717 -10.27 -133.73 -181.63
N LEU A 718 -11.04 -133.87 -180.54
CA LEU A 718 -10.62 -133.59 -179.16
C LEU A 718 -10.16 -134.84 -178.41
N GLN A 719 -10.30 -136.05 -178.99
CA GLN A 719 -9.69 -137.29 -178.44
C GLN A 719 -8.15 -137.31 -178.52
N SER A 720 -7.54 -136.33 -179.19
CA SER A 720 -6.14 -135.98 -179.00
C SER A 720 -5.84 -135.48 -177.57
N LEU A 721 -6.82 -134.90 -176.86
CA LEU A 721 -6.75 -134.52 -175.45
C LEU A 721 -7.11 -135.68 -174.50
N ALA A 722 -6.79 -136.91 -174.90
CA ALA A 722 -6.56 -138.02 -173.97
C ALA A 722 -5.06 -138.11 -173.57
N THR A 723 -4.22 -137.21 -174.10
CA THR A 723 -2.87 -136.94 -173.59
C THR A 723 -2.96 -136.38 -172.17
N LEU A 724 -2.25 -136.93 -171.19
CA LEU A 724 -0.78 -137.01 -171.09
C LEU A 724 -0.20 -135.59 -170.98
N GLU A 725 0.48 -135.36 -169.84
CA GLU A 725 1.40 -134.23 -169.59
C GLU A 725 0.73 -132.83 -169.50
N ASP A 726 1.16 -131.91 -168.63
CA ASP A 726 2.48 -131.79 -167.99
C ASP A 726 2.47 -131.42 -166.48
N PHE A 727 3.50 -131.95 -165.79
CA PHE A 727 4.19 -131.45 -164.57
C PHE A 727 3.40 -130.65 -163.49
N LEU A 728 3.20 -131.08 -162.23
CA LEU A 728 3.51 -132.27 -161.38
C LEU A 728 2.47 -132.26 -160.20
N THR A 729 2.35 -133.14 -159.18
CA THR A 729 3.10 -134.31 -158.64
C THR A 729 2.14 -135.17 -157.78
N ASP A 730 2.54 -136.38 -157.36
CA ASP A 730 1.97 -137.08 -156.18
C ASP A 730 2.09 -136.22 -154.90
N THR A 731 1.13 -136.15 -153.96
CA THR A 731 -0.06 -137.00 -153.64
C THR A 731 0.34 -138.40 -153.04
N PRO A 732 -0.51 -139.43 -152.72
CA PRO A 732 -1.88 -139.77 -153.15
C PRO A 732 -2.99 -139.83 -152.05
N SER A 733 -3.99 -138.96 -152.20
CA SER A 733 -5.43 -139.24 -152.35
C SER A 733 -6.27 -140.08 -151.35
N ILE A 734 -7.24 -139.39 -150.70
CA ILE A 734 -8.73 -139.62 -150.75
C ILE A 734 -9.29 -140.92 -150.08
N PRO A 735 -10.54 -140.98 -149.53
CA PRO A 735 -11.67 -140.01 -149.43
C PRO A 735 -12.01 -139.65 -147.93
N MET A 736 -13.12 -139.02 -147.50
CA MET A 736 -14.38 -138.54 -148.13
C MET A 736 -14.96 -137.32 -147.36
N ALA A 737 -16.02 -136.69 -147.86
CA ALA A 737 -16.62 -135.45 -147.31
C ALA A 737 -17.90 -135.66 -146.46
N ALA A 738 -18.26 -134.66 -145.64
CA ALA A 738 -19.65 -134.16 -145.45
C ALA A 738 -19.73 -132.91 -144.53
N ASN A 739 -20.69 -132.00 -144.80
CA ASN A 739 -20.92 -130.74 -144.07
C ASN A 739 -21.88 -130.91 -142.87
N GLY A 740 -21.93 -130.02 -141.87
CA GLY A 740 -21.03 -128.89 -141.61
C GLY A 740 -21.49 -127.88 -140.54
N VAL A 741 -20.54 -127.01 -140.14
CA VAL A 741 -20.68 -125.70 -139.46
C VAL A 741 -21.43 -125.63 -138.11
N SER A 742 -20.71 -125.86 -137.00
CA SER A 742 -20.70 -125.00 -135.79
C SER A 742 -19.67 -125.46 -134.75
N SER A 743 -19.02 -124.49 -134.07
CA SER A 743 -18.45 -124.55 -132.71
C SER A 743 -17.39 -125.59 -132.28
N SER A 744 -16.40 -125.12 -131.50
CA SER A 744 -15.52 -125.90 -130.59
C SER A 744 -14.49 -126.84 -131.28
N SER A 745 -13.46 -127.41 -130.61
CA SER A 745 -12.87 -127.25 -129.27
C SER A 745 -11.34 -127.57 -129.35
N SER A 746 -10.47 -127.15 -128.41
CA SER A 746 -9.84 -127.96 -127.31
C SER A 746 -9.27 -129.34 -127.74
N LEU A 747 -8.22 -129.96 -127.17
CA LEU A 747 -7.83 -130.27 -125.78
C LEU A 747 -6.53 -131.14 -125.87
N GLU A 748 -5.52 -131.31 -125.00
CA GLU A 748 -4.97 -130.88 -123.68
C GLU A 748 -3.43 -131.10 -123.80
N SER A 749 -2.48 -130.51 -123.05
CA SER A 749 -2.45 -129.46 -122.02
C SER A 749 -1.04 -128.79 -122.10
N TRP A 750 -0.10 -128.67 -121.14
CA TRP A 750 0.11 -129.02 -119.70
C TRP A 750 1.10 -127.96 -119.15
N LYS A 751 1.23 -127.61 -117.86
CA LYS A 751 0.45 -127.53 -116.59
C LYS A 751 1.51 -127.07 -115.52
N VAL A 752 1.26 -126.50 -114.34
CA VAL A 752 0.16 -126.44 -113.34
C VAL A 752 0.13 -124.98 -112.82
N HIS A 753 -1.01 -124.26 -112.76
CA HIS A 753 -1.86 -123.98 -111.56
C HIS A 753 -1.09 -123.52 -110.28
N LYS A 754 -1.62 -122.65 -109.40
CA LYS A 754 -3.00 -122.57 -108.86
C LYS A 754 -3.41 -121.17 -108.32
N ASN A 755 -4.69 -120.79 -108.58
CA ASN A 755 -5.72 -120.27 -107.64
C ASN A 755 -5.52 -118.96 -106.83
N ASP A 756 -6.57 -118.21 -106.40
CA ASP A 756 -7.93 -117.93 -106.95
C ASP A 756 -8.71 -116.91 -106.04
N THR A 757 -9.92 -116.48 -106.47
CA THR A 757 -11.02 -115.86 -105.64
C THR A 757 -10.91 -114.36 -105.26
N PHE A 758 -11.98 -113.65 -104.84
CA PHE A 758 -13.18 -113.13 -105.54
C PHE A 758 -14.01 -112.20 -104.57
N MET A 759 -14.75 -111.21 -105.12
CA MET A 759 -15.99 -110.57 -104.60
C MET A 759 -16.02 -109.55 -103.40
N ALA A 760 -16.63 -108.39 -103.70
CA ALA A 760 -17.74 -107.68 -102.99
C ALA A 760 -17.54 -106.45 -102.05
N ARG A 761 -18.23 -105.34 -102.43
CA ARG A 761 -19.05 -104.36 -101.62
C ARG A 761 -18.42 -103.69 -100.37
N ASN A 762 -18.41 -102.35 -100.18
CA ASN A 762 -19.57 -101.41 -100.13
C ASN A 762 -19.17 -99.90 -99.94
N HIS A 763 -20.18 -99.01 -99.99
CA HIS A 763 -20.22 -97.56 -99.61
C HIS A 763 -20.22 -97.33 -98.06
N PRO A 764 -20.31 -96.09 -97.47
CA PRO A 764 -20.65 -94.74 -98.01
C PRO A 764 -19.72 -93.53 -97.65
N GLU A 765 -19.60 -92.48 -98.50
CA GLU A 765 -20.10 -91.05 -98.37
C GLU A 765 -19.25 -90.07 -97.51
N SER A 766 -19.18 -88.73 -97.73
CA SER A 766 -19.55 -87.80 -98.83
C SER A 766 -18.75 -86.47 -98.68
N ILE A 767 -18.17 -85.84 -99.72
CA ILE A 767 -18.73 -84.81 -100.66
C ILE A 767 -19.18 -83.50 -99.96
N LYS A 768 -18.82 -82.24 -100.34
CA LYS A 768 -17.80 -81.58 -101.21
C LYS A 768 -17.74 -80.04 -100.88
N PRO A 769 -16.86 -79.20 -101.48
CA PRO A 769 -16.58 -77.81 -101.04
C PRO A 769 -17.16 -76.64 -101.91
N THR A 770 -16.65 -75.42 -101.64
CA THR A 770 -16.67 -74.13 -102.41
C THR A 770 -17.83 -73.12 -102.22
N LYS A 771 -17.81 -71.99 -102.97
CA LYS A 771 -18.01 -70.60 -102.47
C LYS A 771 -19.33 -69.91 -102.90
N GLU A 772 -19.83 -69.05 -101.99
CA GLU A 772 -20.52 -67.75 -102.16
C GLU A 772 -21.92 -67.59 -102.81
N THR A 773 -22.72 -66.75 -102.13
CA THR A 773 -23.88 -65.92 -102.57
C THR A 773 -25.30 -66.49 -102.76
N SER A 774 -26.19 -66.11 -101.82
CA SER A 774 -27.39 -65.24 -102.03
C SER A 774 -28.79 -65.75 -101.58
N SER A 775 -29.71 -64.79 -101.38
CA SER A 775 -31.17 -64.86 -101.11
C SER A 775 -31.71 -65.16 -99.68
N SER A 776 -32.02 -64.06 -98.99
CA SER A 776 -33.28 -63.63 -98.30
C SER A 776 -34.58 -64.48 -98.47
N PRO A 777 -35.69 -64.21 -97.72
CA PRO A 777 -35.99 -63.12 -96.77
C PRO A 777 -36.38 -63.67 -95.35
N SER A 778 -37.02 -63.00 -94.38
CA SER A 778 -37.69 -61.68 -94.18
C SER A 778 -37.75 -61.45 -92.64
N SER A 779 -37.91 -60.27 -92.02
CA SER A 779 -38.04 -58.87 -92.43
C SER A 779 -37.58 -57.99 -91.24
N ALA A 780 -36.77 -56.94 -91.42
CA ALA A 780 -37.18 -55.53 -91.53
C ALA A 780 -37.59 -54.84 -90.19
N ALA A 781 -37.18 -53.63 -89.85
CA ALA A 781 -36.12 -52.76 -90.41
C ALA A 781 -35.73 -51.60 -89.45
N ALA A 782 -34.61 -50.93 -89.79
CA ALA A 782 -34.35 -49.47 -89.85
C ALA A 782 -35.30 -48.44 -89.15
N ALA A 783 -34.84 -47.23 -88.74
CA ALA A 783 -33.49 -46.65 -88.59
C ALA A 783 -33.56 -45.20 -88.00
N VAL A 784 -32.40 -44.66 -87.60
CA VAL A 784 -32.02 -43.21 -87.59
C VAL A 784 -32.81 -42.20 -86.71
N SER A 785 -32.08 -41.69 -85.71
CA SER A 785 -32.05 -40.30 -85.16
C SER A 785 -33.31 -39.53 -84.73
N MET A 786 -33.37 -39.26 -83.41
CA MET A 786 -33.90 -38.04 -82.75
C MET A 786 -35.42 -37.77 -82.85
N PRO A 787 -36.03 -36.80 -82.12
CA PRO A 787 -35.50 -35.89 -81.08
C PRO A 787 -36.29 -35.87 -79.74
N SER A 788 -35.78 -35.07 -78.78
CA SER A 788 -36.49 -34.22 -77.80
C SER A 788 -37.76 -34.66 -76.99
N THR A 789 -37.67 -34.36 -75.68
CA THR A 789 -38.74 -33.84 -74.77
C THR A 789 -39.89 -34.72 -74.22
N ASN A 790 -39.67 -35.21 -72.99
CA ASN A 790 -40.31 -34.73 -71.74
C ASN A 790 -41.79 -35.07 -71.37
N ARG A 791 -41.92 -35.71 -70.18
CA ARG A 791 -42.87 -35.44 -69.06
C ARG A 791 -44.07 -36.37 -68.78
N GLY A 792 -44.16 -36.82 -67.52
CA GLY A 792 -45.28 -37.54 -66.90
C GLY A 792 -45.16 -39.07 -66.99
N SER A 793 -45.43 -39.88 -65.96
CA SER A 793 -45.87 -39.66 -64.56
C SER A 793 -45.52 -40.92 -63.71
N SER A 794 -45.76 -41.09 -62.41
CA SER A 794 -46.54 -40.30 -61.43
C SER A 794 -46.05 -40.48 -59.96
N GLU A 795 -46.94 -40.34 -58.99
CA GLU A 795 -46.79 -40.38 -57.52
C GLU A 795 -46.87 -41.84 -56.94
N LYS A 796 -46.80 -42.16 -55.63
CA LYS A 796 -47.19 -41.53 -54.34
C LYS A 796 -46.42 -42.20 -53.15
N ASN A 797 -46.29 -41.70 -51.91
CA ASN A 797 -46.37 -40.36 -51.26
C ASN A 797 -46.09 -40.50 -49.71
N ARG A 798 -46.00 -39.37 -48.98
CA ARG A 798 -45.92 -39.14 -47.49
C ARG A 798 -44.51 -39.23 -46.88
N ASN A 799 -44.01 -38.30 -46.03
CA ASN A 799 -44.43 -36.96 -45.57
C ASN A 799 -43.21 -36.27 -44.87
N GLY A 800 -43.07 -34.94 -44.66
CA GLY A 800 -43.74 -33.76 -45.22
C GLY A 800 -43.92 -32.58 -44.22
N PHE A 801 -43.25 -31.44 -44.46
CA PHE A 801 -43.35 -30.07 -43.83
C PHE A 801 -42.82 -29.89 -42.39
N ALA A 802 -42.14 -28.81 -41.93
CA ALA A 802 -41.67 -27.49 -42.45
C ALA A 802 -42.66 -26.28 -42.38
N THR A 803 -42.32 -25.01 -42.04
CA THR A 803 -41.09 -24.31 -41.53
C THR A 803 -41.38 -22.84 -41.08
N VAL A 804 -40.40 -22.15 -40.46
CA VAL A 804 -40.26 -20.66 -40.20
C VAL A 804 -41.11 -20.02 -39.07
N PHE A 805 -40.47 -19.38 -38.06
CA PHE A 805 -40.60 -17.94 -37.67
C PHE A 805 -39.73 -17.55 -36.43
N THR A 806 -39.81 -16.29 -35.98
CA THR A 806 -38.84 -15.60 -35.09
C THR A 806 -39.41 -15.14 -33.72
N ARG A 807 -38.48 -14.73 -32.83
CA ARG A 807 -38.57 -13.59 -31.86
C ARG A 807 -38.84 -13.87 -30.35
N SER A 808 -37.93 -13.32 -29.53
CA SER A 808 -38.02 -12.85 -28.13
C SER A 808 -38.62 -13.73 -27.01
N LYS A 809 -37.86 -13.86 -25.91
CA LYS A 809 -38.34 -13.53 -24.56
C LYS A 809 -37.22 -13.15 -23.58
N ASP A 810 -37.56 -12.33 -22.60
CA ASP A 810 -36.67 -11.69 -21.62
C ASP A 810 -36.75 -12.33 -20.20
N GLY A 811 -35.85 -11.93 -19.29
CA GLY A 811 -35.78 -12.36 -17.88
C GLY A 811 -34.47 -13.10 -17.55
N ILE A 812 -33.46 -12.58 -16.84
CA ILE A 812 -33.32 -11.69 -15.65
C ILE A 812 -33.52 -12.42 -14.30
N HIS A 813 -32.59 -12.13 -13.36
CA HIS A 813 -32.56 -12.41 -11.90
C HIS A 813 -32.15 -13.80 -11.37
N LEU A 814 -30.88 -13.91 -10.95
CA LEU A 814 -30.37 -14.13 -9.57
C LEU A 814 -28.81 -14.16 -9.65
N ALA A 815 -27.98 -13.49 -8.85
CA ALA A 815 -28.13 -12.69 -7.62
C ALA A 815 -28.34 -13.46 -6.30
N ILE A 816 -27.28 -14.17 -5.86
CA ILE A 816 -26.51 -13.78 -4.67
C ILE A 816 -25.05 -13.65 -5.12
#